data_AF-A0A938UR70-F1
#
_entry.id   AF-A0A938UR70-F1
#
_cell.length_a   1.000
_cell.length_b   1.000
_cell.length_c   1.000
_cell.angle_alpha   90.00
_cell.angle_beta   90.00
_cell.angle_gamma   90.00
#
_symmetry.space_group_name_H-M   'P 1'
#
loop_
_entity.id
_entity.type
_entity.pdbx_description
1 polymer ?
#
loop_
_entity_poly.entity_id
_entity_poly.type
_entity_poly.pdbx_seq_one_letter_code
_entity_poly.pdbx_strand_id
1 'polypeptide(L)'
;MATAGCSCKGDCPALGTCCVDFAAECGCVPACAGKACGPDGCGGSCGACAAGTLCAGGQCADDPCDPDPCAGNGACDKQSGLCTCKAGFAGKGCSQCAPGLVAYPQCKPDPCLGVTCSGHGACQAGLGTCGCDVGFAGSDCGQCVVADATFPACPDPCKGKNCDDGNPCTTDSCASDGACKWLANTAPCNDGDVCTANDQCAAGACMGGSKACDLAVTATGDSDDGNCTVAHCTLREAIAAANANANATGIGFAVDAGIVLGAALPDITAPLTIDGLGRKVTIDAGKKFRVFEGKAELTLKNMTVMGGAAIGGSGNGGAVQGIGGLVTAVHVLFRNNSAGYGGAIAADGAVLVGCTFDGNESLGSGKAGGAVALAGASTVTDCTFSDNKAAGDGGGLAVFFGGLVQVTRSSFIKNQSGGNGGGLACAGACIAANSTFSDNAASKSGGNVFASAKAELVHCSLVGGSAAEGAGLASAADLALTNTWIGGGKGGGSDCKATPASVTGSWTGDGSCGCGQMPADSFGALGAWGGLTPTVNLPAGSTLIDGATDAGCAHPLVAGVDQRGLARPAGTHCDVGALEQTASPCADLAATATCSDGNACTLGDVCKAGACKGADTQTCDDGNACTDDMCSPSLGCKHTANSAGCDDGNPCTTKDTCAAASCAGVTANCDDANGCTADYCAAGVGCQHSAMTGSCSDGEPCTAADHCAAGKCVAGPKVCVLPTVAGLVGRWAADAPDSVSATEGSVTAWQDLTGKGHVLTAAGPGQGPVVDKLGVFGRPALNFGGGKGLALSNLDLGSEATIFVVLRAAPASANAAVAHHGNKDTDWSLRYSSGGDSLRMQSANDATGVALPVQAGQSYVVTARISPASRGLWTTTSTTSAKTGGTSTIVPGSKTFYVGRSDSGEASNAVIGEILYYNKALSDDDVQTVLAYLRTAWAFAAPKPNWAWYDASDSATLIYGNVKKTDNSEIAAWNDKSGLDRHAKSTVPPLLAATPGGKASLGFSVDQRMTVATPLAATTQMSVFAVFKASPGASPGRLAGVTGGAFALEAASATCDGCAPELRWMVGGKKAVAATFAADKWQVLSLVHDKVNAALAIGGNAPASAVVSAIAGNAETFVLGNSSDGSAPINGAVAELRIFGHAVSASDRAVIDAELRVKWGL
;
A
#
# COMPACT_ATOMS: atom_id res chain seq x y z
N MET A 1 -13.73 49.59 46.50
CA MET A 1 -13.34 50.94 46.94
C MET A 1 -12.41 51.55 45.91
N ALA A 2 -12.76 52.76 45.45
CA ALA A 2 -12.01 53.82 44.76
C ALA A 2 -10.89 53.45 43.75
N THR A 3 -10.98 53.71 42.44
CA THR A 3 -10.98 54.98 41.68
C THR A 3 -9.80 55.93 41.96
N ALA A 4 -9.02 56.22 40.91
CA ALA A 4 -8.53 57.53 40.45
C ALA A 4 -7.44 57.25 39.37
N GLY A 5 -7.36 57.87 38.21
CA GLY A 5 -7.88 59.15 37.73
C GLY A 5 -6.72 59.84 36.97
N CYS A 6 -6.98 60.32 35.75
CA CYS A 6 -6.24 61.35 34.98
C CYS A 6 -6.89 61.42 33.59
N SER A 7 -6.94 62.51 32.82
CA SER A 7 -6.93 63.98 32.99
C SER A 7 -6.99 64.52 31.56
N CYS A 8 -7.80 65.54 31.27
CA CYS A 8 -7.92 66.17 29.95
C CYS A 8 -6.66 66.90 29.48
N LYS A 9 -6.43 66.96 28.15
CA LYS A 9 -5.87 68.08 27.36
C LYS A 9 -5.58 67.57 25.93
N GLY A 10 -6.44 67.82 24.94
CA GLY A 10 -6.51 69.05 24.13
C GLY A 10 -5.95 68.72 22.74
N ASP A 11 -6.28 69.33 21.61
CA ASP A 11 -7.35 70.25 21.19
C ASP A 11 -7.46 70.05 19.66
N CYS A 12 -8.68 70.24 19.14
CA CYS A 12 -8.96 70.35 17.70
C CYS A 12 -8.18 71.48 17.02
N PRO A 13 -8.03 71.39 15.70
CA PRO A 13 -8.56 72.45 14.83
C PRO A 13 -9.30 71.83 13.61
N ALA A 14 -10.29 72.45 12.94
CA ALA A 14 -10.68 73.84 12.90
C ALA A 14 -12.13 74.02 12.35
N LEU A 15 -12.76 75.12 12.80
CA LEU A 15 -13.75 76.00 12.14
C LEU A 15 -15.27 75.67 12.17
N GLY A 16 -15.97 76.28 13.14
CA GLY A 16 -17.06 77.23 12.82
C GLY A 16 -18.38 77.22 13.63
N THR A 17 -18.46 77.99 14.74
CA THR A 17 -19.64 78.75 15.32
C THR A 17 -20.94 78.03 15.76
N CYS A 18 -21.74 78.38 16.79
CA CYS A 18 -21.66 79.12 18.07
C CYS A 18 -23.04 79.00 18.82
N CYS A 19 -23.04 78.84 20.16
CA CYS A 19 -24.01 79.32 21.20
C CYS A 19 -25.44 78.75 21.47
N VAL A 20 -25.63 78.43 22.78
CA VAL A 20 -26.72 78.72 23.79
C VAL A 20 -28.00 77.87 23.98
N ASP A 21 -28.00 77.14 25.12
CA ASP A 21 -28.92 77.13 26.30
C ASP A 21 -30.44 76.80 26.28
N PHE A 22 -30.79 75.91 27.24
CA PHE A 22 -32.03 75.65 28.00
C PHE A 22 -33.17 74.74 27.48
N ALA A 23 -33.37 73.66 28.28
CA ALA A 23 -34.58 72.91 28.65
C ALA A 23 -35.25 71.95 27.63
N ALA A 24 -35.20 70.66 28.02
CA ALA A 24 -36.25 69.64 27.92
C ALA A 24 -36.90 69.37 26.55
N GLU A 25 -36.43 68.33 25.86
CA GLU A 25 -37.17 67.09 25.57
C GLU A 25 -36.29 66.16 24.72
N CYS A 26 -36.47 64.85 24.93
CA CYS A 26 -35.57 63.76 24.56
C CYS A 26 -35.23 63.64 23.07
N GLY A 27 -33.98 63.25 22.80
CA GLY A 27 -33.50 62.76 21.51
C GLY A 27 -32.13 62.08 21.62
N CYS A 28 -32.01 61.07 22.50
CA CYS A 28 -30.81 60.24 22.59
C CYS A 28 -30.78 59.21 21.45
N VAL A 29 -29.67 59.16 20.72
CA VAL A 29 -29.20 58.00 19.95
C VAL A 29 -28.44 57.10 20.94
N PRO A 30 -28.85 55.86 21.25
CA PRO A 30 -28.11 55.03 22.18
C PRO A 30 -27.00 54.26 21.47
N ALA A 31 -25.81 54.34 22.06
CA ALA A 31 -24.78 53.32 21.96
C ALA A 31 -25.09 52.24 23.01
N CYS A 32 -25.39 51.01 22.58
CA CYS A 32 -25.70 49.88 23.47
C CYS A 32 -24.50 48.96 23.73
N ALA A 33 -23.29 49.49 23.80
CA ALA A 33 -22.14 48.73 24.29
C ALA A 33 -22.17 48.68 25.82
N GLY A 34 -22.77 47.62 26.39
CA GLY A 34 -22.40 47.13 27.72
C GLY A 34 -23.23 47.53 28.95
N LYS A 35 -24.55 47.80 28.87
CA LYS A 35 -25.42 47.87 30.08
C LYS A 35 -26.81 47.23 29.92
N ALA A 36 -27.31 46.68 31.03
CA ALA A 36 -28.52 45.84 31.14
C ALA A 36 -29.85 46.61 31.20
N CYS A 37 -30.91 46.02 30.67
CA CYS A 37 -32.29 46.54 30.71
C CYS A 37 -33.04 46.10 31.99
N GLY A 38 -33.85 46.99 32.57
CA GLY A 38 -34.66 46.75 33.77
C GLY A 38 -36.03 46.09 33.52
N PRO A 39 -36.78 45.73 34.58
CA PRO A 39 -37.81 44.69 34.57
C PRO A 39 -39.23 45.07 34.11
N ASP A 40 -39.47 46.25 33.53
CA ASP A 40 -40.84 46.77 33.33
C ASP A 40 -41.17 47.30 31.92
N GLY A 41 -40.44 46.89 30.89
CA GLY A 41 -41.01 46.80 29.54
C GLY A 41 -41.59 48.10 28.95
N CYS A 42 -40.72 49.12 28.83
CA CYS A 42 -40.77 50.31 27.97
C CYS A 42 -41.39 51.61 28.52
N GLY A 43 -40.59 52.68 28.43
CA GLY A 43 -41.04 54.07 28.51
C GLY A 43 -40.00 55.08 28.00
N GLY A 44 -39.78 55.14 26.68
CA GLY A 44 -39.24 56.35 26.03
C GLY A 44 -37.89 56.22 25.29
N SER A 45 -37.96 55.80 24.02
CA SER A 45 -36.96 55.99 22.94
C SER A 45 -35.50 55.63 23.24
N CYS A 46 -35.14 54.35 23.09
CA CYS A 46 -34.29 53.77 22.02
C CYS A 46 -33.78 52.36 22.42
N GLY A 47 -33.40 51.43 21.54
CA GLY A 47 -33.24 51.47 20.09
C GLY A 47 -33.78 50.19 19.43
N ALA A 48 -34.09 50.30 18.14
CA ALA A 48 -34.38 49.13 17.32
C ALA A 48 -33.09 48.34 17.15
N CYS A 49 -33.17 47.03 17.34
CA CYS A 49 -32.13 46.13 16.87
C CYS A 49 -32.08 46.19 15.32
N ALA A 50 -30.98 45.80 14.70
CA ALA A 50 -30.85 45.83 13.23
C ALA A 50 -32.00 45.04 12.56
N ALA A 51 -32.39 45.37 11.32
CA ALA A 51 -33.41 44.59 10.60
C ALA A 51 -33.04 43.10 10.64
N GLY A 52 -34.00 42.23 11.00
CA GLY A 52 -33.73 40.81 11.33
C GLY A 52 -33.56 40.49 12.82
N THR A 53 -33.66 41.44 13.76
CA THR A 53 -33.40 41.19 15.20
C THR A 53 -34.44 41.83 16.14
N LEU A 54 -34.76 41.19 17.27
CA LEU A 54 -35.67 41.66 18.32
C LEU A 54 -35.00 41.71 19.70
N CYS A 55 -35.54 42.52 20.62
CA CYS A 55 -35.01 42.62 21.98
C CYS A 55 -35.54 41.47 22.86
N ALA A 56 -34.70 40.49 23.16
CA ALA A 56 -34.98 39.38 24.07
C ALA A 56 -33.97 39.39 25.23
N GLY A 57 -34.45 39.43 26.47
CA GLY A 57 -33.58 39.40 27.66
C GLY A 57 -32.65 40.62 27.81
N GLY A 58 -32.92 41.74 27.14
CA GLY A 58 -32.11 42.95 27.20
C GLY A 58 -30.91 42.98 26.22
N GLN A 59 -30.84 42.03 25.28
CA GLN A 59 -29.92 42.06 24.14
C GLN A 59 -30.68 41.94 22.81
N CYS A 60 -30.05 42.39 21.73
CA CYS A 60 -30.57 42.18 20.38
C CYS A 60 -30.24 40.75 19.96
N ALA A 61 -31.28 39.93 19.80
CA ALA A 61 -31.20 38.57 19.30
C ALA A 61 -31.91 38.50 17.93
N ASP A 62 -31.55 37.55 17.09
CA ASP A 62 -32.22 37.34 15.80
C ASP A 62 -33.73 37.19 16.00
N ASP A 63 -34.52 37.94 15.24
CA ASP A 63 -35.97 37.84 15.23
C ASP A 63 -36.27 36.51 14.54
N PRO A 64 -36.75 35.49 15.25
CA PRO A 64 -37.03 34.20 14.64
C PRO A 64 -38.14 34.30 13.58
N CYS A 65 -38.79 35.46 13.45
CA CYS A 65 -39.79 35.77 12.45
C CYS A 65 -39.30 36.69 11.31
N ASP A 66 -38.00 36.98 11.18
CA ASP A 66 -37.42 37.78 10.08
C ASP A 66 -36.15 37.13 9.48
N PRO A 67 -36.20 36.61 8.23
CA PRO A 67 -37.33 36.68 7.31
C PRO A 67 -38.52 35.79 7.74
N ASP A 68 -39.75 36.20 7.40
CA ASP A 68 -41.00 35.53 7.82
C ASP A 68 -40.99 34.01 7.57
N PRO A 69 -40.84 33.18 8.62
CA PRO A 69 -40.78 31.73 8.50
C PRO A 69 -42.16 31.13 8.15
N CYS A 70 -43.23 31.93 8.20
CA CYS A 70 -44.59 31.51 7.89
C CYS A 70 -45.00 31.77 6.43
N ALA A 71 -44.04 32.18 5.60
CA ALA A 71 -44.18 32.35 4.15
C ALA A 71 -45.39 33.23 3.74
N GLY A 72 -45.77 34.24 4.55
CA GLY A 72 -46.91 35.12 4.35
C GLY A 72 -48.31 34.50 4.60
N ASN A 73 -48.37 33.20 4.88
CA ASN A 73 -49.60 32.41 4.98
C ASN A 73 -49.95 32.01 6.43
N GLY A 74 -49.20 32.54 7.40
CA GLY A 74 -49.48 32.39 8.83
C GLY A 74 -49.07 33.62 9.63
N ALA A 75 -49.26 33.55 10.94
CA ALA A 75 -48.72 34.51 11.90
C ALA A 75 -47.59 33.82 12.71
N CYS A 76 -46.40 34.40 12.68
CA CYS A 76 -45.24 33.91 13.43
C CYS A 76 -45.28 34.38 14.89
N ASP A 77 -45.09 33.46 15.83
CA ASP A 77 -44.90 33.78 17.25
C ASP A 77 -43.46 34.25 17.49
N LYS A 78 -43.29 35.51 17.91
CA LYS A 78 -41.98 36.16 18.05
C LYS A 78 -41.10 35.61 19.18
N GLN A 79 -41.61 34.76 20.07
CA GLN A 79 -40.82 34.17 21.15
C GLN A 79 -40.34 32.76 20.82
N SER A 80 -41.10 32.02 20.02
CA SER A 80 -40.85 30.62 19.73
C SER A 80 -40.51 30.31 18.26
N GLY A 81 -40.71 31.26 17.34
CA GLY A 81 -40.53 31.07 15.90
C GLY A 81 -41.57 30.13 15.26
N LEU A 82 -42.62 29.76 16.00
CA LEU A 82 -43.66 28.84 15.55
C LEU A 82 -44.78 29.59 14.80
N CYS A 83 -45.23 29.02 13.69
CA CYS A 83 -46.28 29.62 12.86
C CYS A 83 -47.68 29.11 13.17
N THR A 84 -48.64 30.03 13.23
CA THR A 84 -50.08 29.71 13.22
C THR A 84 -50.67 30.00 11.84
N CYS A 85 -51.13 28.98 11.12
CA CYS A 85 -51.51 29.11 9.71
C CYS A 85 -52.92 29.67 9.49
N LYS A 86 -53.09 30.46 8.41
CA LYS A 86 -54.40 30.89 7.92
C LYS A 86 -55.21 29.70 7.39
N ALA A 87 -56.53 29.79 7.44
CA ALA A 87 -57.42 28.74 6.94
C ALA A 87 -57.08 28.37 5.47
N GLY A 88 -56.87 27.07 5.22
CA GLY A 88 -56.45 26.54 3.93
C GLY A 88 -54.95 26.19 3.83
N PHE A 89 -54.15 26.58 4.82
CA PHE A 89 -52.70 26.31 4.89
C PHE A 89 -52.33 25.50 6.15
N ALA A 90 -51.25 24.73 6.08
CA ALA A 90 -50.75 23.84 7.13
C ALA A 90 -49.22 23.71 7.10
N GLY A 91 -48.66 22.96 8.05
CA GLY A 91 -47.22 22.75 8.23
C GLY A 91 -46.57 23.76 9.18
N LYS A 92 -45.38 23.42 9.70
CA LYS A 92 -44.66 24.22 10.72
C LYS A 92 -44.33 25.66 10.28
N GLY A 93 -44.24 25.90 8.97
CA GLY A 93 -44.02 27.23 8.36
C GLY A 93 -45.16 27.71 7.46
N CYS A 94 -46.36 27.12 7.57
CA CYS A 94 -47.55 27.48 6.77
C CYS A 94 -47.36 27.49 5.24
N SER A 95 -46.34 26.79 4.77
CA SER A 95 -45.95 26.69 3.37
C SER A 95 -46.59 25.50 2.64
N GLN A 96 -47.57 24.85 3.27
CA GLN A 96 -48.30 23.72 2.71
C GLN A 96 -49.80 24.01 2.72
N CYS A 97 -50.57 23.34 1.87
CA CYS A 97 -52.02 23.40 1.93
C CYS A 97 -52.56 22.50 3.05
N ALA A 98 -53.69 22.88 3.66
CA ALA A 98 -54.37 22.06 4.65
C ALA A 98 -54.90 20.75 4.01
N PRO A 99 -55.07 19.66 4.79
CA PRO A 99 -55.53 18.38 4.27
C PRO A 99 -56.81 18.51 3.42
N GLY A 100 -56.78 17.99 2.18
CA GLY A 100 -57.87 18.10 1.20
C GLY A 100 -57.75 19.26 0.19
N LEU A 101 -56.71 20.09 0.29
CA LEU A 101 -56.40 21.18 -0.63
C LEU A 101 -54.99 21.00 -1.24
N VAL A 102 -54.79 21.44 -2.49
CA VAL A 102 -53.55 21.32 -3.29
C VAL A 102 -53.22 22.64 -4.00
N ALA A 103 -52.01 22.76 -4.57
CA ALA A 103 -51.50 23.93 -5.30
C ALA A 103 -51.20 25.20 -4.44
N TYR A 104 -50.25 25.08 -3.51
CA TYR A 104 -49.63 26.23 -2.83
C TYR A 104 -48.99 27.18 -3.86
N PRO A 105 -49.10 28.52 -3.72
CA PRO A 105 -49.63 29.28 -2.58
C PRO A 105 -51.14 29.61 -2.65
N GLN A 106 -51.91 29.04 -3.58
CA GLN A 106 -53.33 29.40 -3.80
C GLN A 106 -54.33 28.35 -3.29
N CYS A 107 -53.84 27.29 -2.63
CA CYS A 107 -54.55 26.15 -2.02
C CYS A 107 -56.03 25.99 -2.40
N LYS A 108 -56.30 25.10 -3.36
CA LYS A 108 -57.63 24.79 -3.92
C LYS A 108 -58.03 23.34 -3.67
N PRO A 109 -59.32 22.97 -3.67
CA PRO A 109 -59.76 21.57 -3.54
C PRO A 109 -59.09 20.66 -4.55
N ASP A 110 -58.65 19.48 -4.10
CA ASP A 110 -57.94 18.53 -4.95
C ASP A 110 -58.86 17.94 -6.04
N PRO A 111 -58.63 18.26 -7.32
CA PRO A 111 -59.41 17.67 -8.42
C PRO A 111 -59.16 16.15 -8.60
N CYS A 112 -58.16 15.58 -7.92
CA CYS A 112 -57.83 14.16 -7.97
C CYS A 112 -58.61 13.28 -6.96
N LEU A 113 -59.45 13.87 -6.11
CA LEU A 113 -60.23 13.12 -5.11
C LEU A 113 -61.26 12.21 -5.79
N GLY A 114 -60.95 10.91 -5.91
CA GLY A 114 -61.80 9.89 -6.56
C GLY A 114 -61.39 9.49 -7.98
N VAL A 115 -60.30 10.04 -8.52
CA VAL A 115 -59.76 9.67 -9.83
C VAL A 115 -58.76 8.52 -9.65
N THR A 116 -59.07 7.34 -10.20
CA THR A 116 -58.22 6.14 -10.02
C THR A 116 -57.18 5.94 -11.12
N CYS A 117 -57.15 6.79 -12.17
CA CYS A 117 -56.27 6.66 -13.34
C CYS A 117 -56.19 5.22 -13.88
N SER A 118 -57.34 4.54 -13.89
CA SER A 118 -57.49 3.13 -14.29
C SER A 118 -56.55 2.14 -13.58
N GLY A 119 -55.93 2.55 -12.46
CA GLY A 119 -54.93 1.77 -11.73
C GLY A 119 -53.51 1.79 -12.32
N HIS A 120 -53.25 2.62 -13.35
CA HIS A 120 -52.00 2.61 -14.13
C HIS A 120 -51.42 4.03 -14.32
N GLY A 121 -51.49 4.85 -13.29
CA GLY A 121 -50.93 6.19 -13.26
C GLY A 121 -51.31 6.94 -11.99
N ALA A 122 -50.70 8.12 -11.81
CA ALA A 122 -50.99 9.01 -10.69
C ALA A 122 -51.68 10.30 -11.20
N CYS A 123 -52.78 10.69 -10.55
CA CYS A 123 -53.44 11.96 -10.87
C CYS A 123 -52.57 13.13 -10.40
N GLN A 124 -52.28 14.06 -11.31
CA GLN A 124 -51.48 15.24 -10.99
C GLN A 124 -52.34 16.28 -10.27
N ALA A 125 -52.07 16.42 -8.97
CA ALA A 125 -52.73 17.35 -8.08
C ALA A 125 -52.69 18.80 -8.62
N GLY A 126 -53.86 19.40 -8.81
CA GLY A 126 -54.04 20.77 -9.33
C GLY A 126 -54.36 20.88 -10.83
N LEU A 127 -54.08 19.84 -11.64
CA LEU A 127 -54.45 19.79 -13.06
C LEU A 127 -55.63 18.85 -13.35
N GLY A 128 -55.84 17.83 -12.50
CA GLY A 128 -56.93 16.85 -12.66
C GLY A 128 -56.70 15.85 -13.81
N THR A 129 -55.48 15.76 -14.32
CA THR A 129 -55.08 14.84 -15.39
C THR A 129 -54.21 13.72 -14.85
N CYS A 130 -54.37 12.50 -15.38
CA CYS A 130 -53.53 11.37 -15.01
C CYS A 130 -52.17 11.41 -15.72
N GLY A 131 -51.09 11.39 -14.94
CA GLY A 131 -49.76 11.04 -15.42
C GLY A 131 -49.66 9.52 -15.46
N CYS A 132 -49.62 8.94 -16.66
CA CYS A 132 -49.66 7.50 -16.83
C CYS A 132 -48.33 6.83 -16.56
N ASP A 133 -48.38 5.62 -16.00
CA ASP A 133 -47.24 4.75 -15.84
C ASP A 133 -46.66 4.40 -17.23
N VAL A 134 -45.37 4.05 -17.26
CA VAL A 134 -44.66 3.79 -18.51
C VAL A 134 -45.33 2.64 -19.28
N GLY A 135 -45.61 2.87 -20.57
CA GLY A 135 -46.36 1.95 -21.42
C GLY A 135 -47.87 2.23 -21.51
N PHE A 136 -48.41 3.10 -20.65
CA PHE A 136 -49.81 3.50 -20.64
C PHE A 136 -50.01 4.94 -21.13
N ALA A 137 -51.13 5.19 -21.79
CA ALA A 137 -51.49 6.46 -22.43
C ALA A 137 -53.00 6.73 -22.27
N GLY A 138 -53.40 7.96 -22.61
CA GLY A 138 -54.78 8.44 -22.48
C GLY A 138 -54.97 9.32 -21.24
N SER A 139 -56.05 10.10 -21.22
CA SER A 139 -56.34 11.05 -20.13
C SER A 139 -56.61 10.39 -18.77
N ASP A 140 -56.92 9.09 -18.76
CA ASP A 140 -57.19 8.26 -17.59
C ASP A 140 -56.29 7.01 -17.50
N CYS A 141 -55.25 6.92 -18.34
CA CYS A 141 -54.32 5.79 -18.43
C CYS A 141 -54.97 4.43 -18.78
N GLY A 142 -56.13 4.45 -19.43
CA GLY A 142 -56.85 3.24 -19.86
C GLY A 142 -56.39 2.65 -21.20
N GLN A 143 -55.31 3.14 -21.81
CA GLN A 143 -54.83 2.68 -23.12
C GLN A 143 -53.33 2.37 -23.09
N CYS A 144 -52.85 1.52 -23.99
CA CYS A 144 -51.42 1.31 -24.18
C CYS A 144 -50.83 2.36 -25.13
N VAL A 145 -49.59 2.79 -24.88
CA VAL A 145 -48.83 3.69 -25.79
C VAL A 145 -48.59 3.01 -27.15
N VAL A 146 -48.35 1.70 -27.14
CA VAL A 146 -48.19 0.88 -28.36
C VAL A 146 -49.57 0.47 -28.86
N ALA A 147 -49.91 0.88 -30.09
CA ALA A 147 -51.25 0.74 -30.65
C ALA A 147 -51.78 -0.72 -30.78
N ASP A 148 -50.87 -1.71 -30.83
CA ASP A 148 -51.22 -3.12 -31.02
C ASP A 148 -51.20 -3.95 -29.72
N ALA A 149 -51.03 -3.33 -28.55
CA ALA A 149 -50.96 -4.01 -27.25
C ALA A 149 -52.31 -4.14 -26.53
N THR A 150 -52.48 -5.21 -25.73
CA THR A 150 -53.73 -5.52 -25.02
C THR A 150 -53.74 -5.02 -23.57
N PHE A 151 -54.61 -4.05 -23.26
CA PHE A 151 -54.89 -3.60 -21.88
C PHE A 151 -55.52 -4.74 -21.04
N PRO A 152 -55.21 -4.89 -19.72
CA PRO A 152 -54.38 -4.02 -18.87
C PRO A 152 -52.86 -4.29 -18.91
N ALA A 153 -52.38 -5.18 -19.79
CA ALA A 153 -50.97 -5.56 -19.89
C ALA A 153 -50.26 -4.81 -21.02
N CYS A 154 -49.93 -3.53 -20.77
CA CYS A 154 -49.19 -2.73 -21.74
C CYS A 154 -47.67 -2.98 -21.63
N PRO A 155 -46.95 -3.24 -22.73
CA PRO A 155 -45.50 -3.40 -22.72
C PRO A 155 -44.80 -2.06 -22.44
N ASP A 156 -43.81 -2.09 -21.55
CA ASP A 156 -42.98 -0.96 -21.15
C ASP A 156 -41.97 -0.59 -22.28
N PRO A 157 -42.10 0.57 -22.94
CA PRO A 157 -41.18 1.04 -23.99
C PRO A 157 -39.76 1.42 -23.51
N CYS A 158 -39.55 1.51 -22.20
CA CYS A 158 -38.25 1.79 -21.56
C CYS A 158 -37.55 0.52 -21.06
N LYS A 159 -38.22 -0.63 -21.07
CA LYS A 159 -37.64 -1.91 -20.65
C LYS A 159 -36.45 -2.29 -21.56
N GLY A 160 -35.25 -2.19 -21.02
CA GLY A 160 -33.99 -2.47 -21.72
C GLY A 160 -33.31 -1.27 -22.38
N LYS A 161 -33.82 -0.04 -22.19
CA LYS A 161 -33.13 1.19 -22.63
C LYS A 161 -32.35 1.80 -21.48
N ASN A 162 -31.02 1.84 -21.62
CA ASN A 162 -30.17 2.62 -20.74
C ASN A 162 -30.17 4.09 -21.21
N CYS A 163 -30.74 4.98 -20.39
CA CYS A 163 -30.75 6.41 -20.66
C CYS A 163 -29.67 7.17 -19.90
N ASP A 164 -28.72 6.49 -19.26
CA ASP A 164 -27.56 7.11 -18.61
C ASP A 164 -26.68 7.82 -19.63
N ASP A 165 -26.49 9.14 -19.52
CA ASP A 165 -25.56 9.91 -20.37
C ASP A 165 -24.16 10.08 -19.74
N GLY A 166 -23.95 9.50 -18.56
CA GLY A 166 -22.70 9.57 -17.81
C GLY A 166 -22.43 10.95 -17.22
N ASN A 167 -23.41 11.87 -17.22
CA ASN A 167 -23.27 13.20 -16.66
C ASN A 167 -23.93 13.28 -15.28
N PRO A 168 -23.15 13.41 -14.18
CA PRO A 168 -23.71 13.49 -12.83
C PRO A 168 -24.60 14.73 -12.61
N CYS A 169 -24.53 15.71 -13.51
CA CYS A 169 -25.33 16.94 -13.45
C CYS A 169 -26.64 16.89 -14.20
N THR A 170 -27.01 15.72 -14.71
CA THR A 170 -28.33 15.44 -15.24
C THR A 170 -29.03 14.35 -14.45
N THR A 171 -30.35 14.44 -14.40
CA THR A 171 -31.21 13.36 -13.92
C THR A 171 -31.75 12.65 -15.14
N ASP A 172 -31.32 11.40 -15.26
CA ASP A 172 -31.51 10.60 -16.46
C ASP A 172 -32.80 9.82 -16.33
N SER A 173 -33.70 10.03 -17.28
CA SER A 173 -35.04 9.46 -17.22
C SER A 173 -35.49 9.05 -18.61
N CYS A 174 -36.20 7.92 -18.69
CA CYS A 174 -36.88 7.52 -19.90
C CYS A 174 -38.30 8.07 -19.87
N ALA A 175 -38.66 8.86 -20.87
CA ALA A 175 -40.00 9.40 -21.04
C ALA A 175 -40.99 8.28 -21.41
N SER A 176 -42.28 8.54 -21.19
CA SER A 176 -43.38 7.58 -21.42
C SER A 176 -43.53 7.11 -22.88
N ASP A 177 -42.91 7.82 -23.84
CA ASP A 177 -42.81 7.48 -25.26
C ASP A 177 -41.54 6.66 -25.61
N GLY A 178 -40.70 6.37 -24.61
CA GLY A 178 -39.44 5.64 -24.77
C GLY A 178 -38.24 6.51 -25.18
N ALA A 179 -38.34 7.83 -25.14
CA ALA A 179 -37.22 8.75 -25.39
C ALA A 179 -36.42 9.06 -24.12
N CYS A 180 -35.09 9.12 -24.21
CA CYS A 180 -34.24 9.51 -23.07
C CYS A 180 -34.30 11.03 -22.84
N LYS A 181 -34.31 11.43 -21.56
CA LYS A 181 -34.31 12.82 -21.09
C LYS A 181 -33.27 12.99 -19.98
N TRP A 182 -32.48 14.06 -20.10
CA TRP A 182 -31.41 14.42 -19.19
C TRP A 182 -31.69 15.81 -18.64
N LEU A 183 -32.33 15.89 -17.47
CA LEU A 183 -32.72 17.17 -16.88
C LEU A 183 -31.62 17.67 -15.95
N ALA A 184 -31.14 18.89 -16.17
CA ALA A 184 -30.14 19.52 -15.30
C ALA A 184 -30.56 19.46 -13.82
N ASN A 185 -29.67 18.98 -12.96
CA ASN A 185 -29.85 18.90 -11.51
C ASN A 185 -28.90 19.88 -10.78
N THR A 186 -28.99 19.92 -9.44
CA THR A 186 -28.13 20.73 -8.57
C THR A 186 -27.39 19.88 -7.54
N ALA A 187 -27.14 18.62 -7.86
CA ALA A 187 -26.44 17.69 -6.96
C ALA A 187 -24.97 18.11 -6.79
N PRO A 188 -24.31 17.70 -5.69
CA PRO A 188 -22.87 17.75 -5.60
C PRO A 188 -22.25 16.95 -6.75
N CYS A 189 -21.20 17.47 -7.34
CA CYS A 189 -20.47 16.82 -8.42
C CYS A 189 -18.97 17.01 -8.20
N ASN A 190 -18.17 16.57 -9.17
CA ASN A 190 -16.75 16.83 -9.22
C ASN A 190 -16.44 17.38 -10.61
N ASP A 191 -15.90 18.59 -10.69
CA ASP A 191 -15.62 19.25 -11.98
C ASP A 191 -14.31 18.77 -12.62
N GLY A 192 -13.60 17.87 -11.94
CA GLY A 192 -12.30 17.34 -12.32
C GLY A 192 -11.12 18.22 -11.89
N ASP A 193 -11.37 19.43 -11.37
CA ASP A 193 -10.36 20.34 -10.86
C ASP A 193 -10.23 20.21 -9.35
N VAL A 194 -9.14 19.57 -8.92
CA VAL A 194 -8.81 19.40 -7.49
C VAL A 194 -8.55 20.72 -6.75
N CYS A 195 -8.36 21.82 -7.47
CA CYS A 195 -8.25 23.16 -6.91
C CYS A 195 -9.60 23.85 -6.72
N THR A 196 -10.70 23.15 -6.97
CA THR A 196 -12.03 23.55 -6.55
C THR A 196 -12.61 22.54 -5.56
N ALA A 197 -13.42 23.02 -4.64
CA ALA A 197 -14.05 22.22 -3.60
C ALA A 197 -15.51 22.60 -3.44
N ASN A 198 -16.34 21.63 -3.07
CA ASN A 198 -17.80 21.76 -2.97
C ASN A 198 -18.44 22.07 -4.33
N ASP A 199 -18.05 21.35 -5.38
CA ASP A 199 -18.56 21.56 -6.74
C ASP A 199 -20.02 21.18 -6.82
N GLN A 200 -20.76 21.93 -7.62
CA GLN A 200 -22.20 21.77 -7.73
C GLN A 200 -22.64 21.81 -9.18
N CYS A 201 -23.64 20.99 -9.47
CA CYS A 201 -24.27 21.01 -10.77
C CYS A 201 -25.05 22.31 -10.96
N ALA A 202 -24.80 22.96 -12.10
CA ALA A 202 -25.58 24.09 -12.54
C ALA A 202 -25.81 23.99 -14.05
N ALA A 203 -27.08 24.10 -14.46
CA ALA A 203 -27.49 24.04 -15.86
C ALA A 203 -26.97 22.80 -16.63
N GLY A 204 -26.82 21.66 -15.94
CA GLY A 204 -26.42 20.39 -16.57
C GLY A 204 -24.92 20.21 -16.72
N ALA A 205 -24.10 21.09 -16.13
CA ALA A 205 -22.66 20.96 -16.06
C ALA A 205 -22.18 21.04 -14.61
N CYS A 206 -21.07 20.36 -14.29
CA CYS A 206 -20.45 20.49 -13.00
C CYS A 206 -19.64 21.80 -12.95
N MET A 207 -19.92 22.63 -11.96
CA MET A 207 -19.24 23.91 -11.76
C MET A 207 -18.38 23.83 -10.50
N GLY A 208 -17.10 24.14 -10.66
CA GLY A 208 -16.15 24.25 -9.55
C GLY A 208 -16.65 25.19 -8.47
N GLY A 209 -16.59 24.72 -7.22
CA GLY A 209 -17.07 25.46 -6.06
C GLY A 209 -16.06 26.50 -5.56
N SER A 210 -15.80 26.51 -4.27
CA SER A 210 -14.79 27.38 -3.65
C SER A 210 -13.38 26.96 -4.04
N LYS A 211 -12.51 27.93 -4.33
CA LYS A 211 -11.10 27.69 -4.64
C LYS A 211 -10.37 27.04 -3.45
N ALA A 212 -9.83 25.85 -3.67
CA ALA A 212 -9.09 25.04 -2.68
C ALA A 212 -7.57 25.14 -2.84
N CYS A 213 -7.05 25.33 -4.06
CA CYS A 213 -5.64 25.61 -4.33
C CYS A 213 -5.45 26.51 -5.56
N ASP A 214 -4.22 26.97 -5.78
CA ASP A 214 -3.80 27.72 -6.97
C ASP A 214 -3.04 26.85 -7.98
N LEU A 215 -2.36 25.81 -7.48
CA LEU A 215 -1.53 24.89 -8.25
C LEU A 215 -1.83 23.44 -7.82
N ALA A 216 -1.88 22.53 -8.79
CA ALA A 216 -2.11 21.10 -8.53
C ALA A 216 -0.88 20.27 -8.93
N VAL A 217 -0.43 19.41 -8.02
CA VAL A 217 0.57 18.39 -8.30
C VAL A 217 -0.12 17.23 -9.01
N THR A 218 0.32 16.94 -10.23
CA THR A 218 -0.25 15.90 -11.12
C THR A 218 0.71 14.75 -11.40
N ALA A 219 1.99 14.90 -11.03
CA ALA A 219 3.03 13.89 -11.22
C ALA A 219 3.70 13.50 -9.89
N THR A 220 4.05 12.22 -9.75
CA THR A 220 4.63 11.65 -8.52
C THR A 220 6.16 11.64 -8.49
N GLY A 221 6.81 12.04 -9.60
CA GLY A 221 8.26 12.19 -9.67
C GLY A 221 8.78 13.44 -8.93
N ASP A 222 10.10 13.51 -8.76
CA ASP A 222 10.83 14.68 -8.24
C ASP A 222 11.75 15.30 -9.32
N SER A 223 11.28 15.29 -10.58
CA SER A 223 11.96 15.98 -11.68
C SER A 223 11.71 17.48 -11.63
N ASP A 224 12.63 18.24 -12.21
CA ASP A 224 12.49 19.67 -12.48
C ASP A 224 12.72 19.90 -13.98
N ASP A 225 11.62 19.97 -14.75
CA ASP A 225 11.67 20.39 -16.15
C ASP A 225 11.37 21.89 -16.33
N GLY A 226 11.12 22.59 -15.22
CA GLY A 226 10.82 24.01 -15.16
C GLY A 226 9.39 24.39 -15.57
N ASN A 227 8.47 23.43 -15.75
CA ASN A 227 7.13 23.70 -16.26
C ASN A 227 6.02 22.97 -15.50
N CYS A 228 5.38 23.66 -14.53
CA CYS A 228 4.18 23.16 -13.86
C CYS A 228 2.94 23.36 -14.75
N THR A 229 2.41 22.28 -15.33
CA THR A 229 1.20 22.29 -16.16
C THR A 229 0.15 21.29 -15.66
N VAL A 230 -1.09 21.42 -16.16
CA VAL A 230 -2.19 20.48 -15.84
C VAL A 230 -1.89 19.03 -16.26
N ALA A 231 -1.00 18.81 -17.24
CA ALA A 231 -0.62 17.47 -17.70
C ALA A 231 0.56 16.89 -16.90
N HIS A 232 1.44 17.75 -16.40
CA HIS A 232 2.63 17.36 -15.67
C HIS A 232 3.08 18.51 -14.77
N CYS A 233 3.01 18.32 -13.47
CA CYS A 233 3.56 19.21 -12.46
C CYS A 233 3.97 18.39 -11.24
N THR A 234 5.26 18.40 -10.92
CA THR A 234 5.80 17.80 -9.70
C THR A 234 5.66 18.75 -8.51
N LEU A 235 5.79 18.24 -7.28
CA LEU A 235 5.78 19.08 -6.07
C LEU A 235 6.88 20.16 -6.11
N ARG A 236 8.06 19.82 -6.65
CA ARG A 236 9.19 20.74 -6.80
C ARG A 236 8.83 21.90 -7.72
N GLU A 237 8.25 21.60 -8.88
CA GLU A 237 7.82 22.61 -9.86
C GLU A 237 6.68 23.46 -9.30
N ALA A 238 5.73 22.86 -8.57
CA ALA A 238 4.63 23.58 -7.94
C ALA A 238 5.14 24.60 -6.90
N ILE A 239 6.12 24.22 -6.07
CA ILE A 239 6.74 25.15 -5.11
C ILE A 239 7.50 26.26 -5.85
N ALA A 240 8.28 25.92 -6.88
CA ALA A 240 9.00 26.92 -7.68
C ALA A 240 8.04 27.92 -8.35
N ALA A 241 6.93 27.44 -8.90
CA ALA A 241 5.88 28.26 -9.50
C ALA A 241 5.17 29.14 -8.48
N ALA A 242 4.86 28.61 -7.28
CA ALA A 242 4.29 29.40 -6.19
C ALA A 242 5.22 30.54 -5.75
N ASN A 243 6.51 30.25 -5.59
CA ASN A 243 7.50 31.28 -5.25
C ASN A 243 7.65 32.37 -6.33
N ALA A 244 7.45 32.02 -7.60
CA ALA A 244 7.51 32.97 -8.71
C ALA A 244 6.24 33.83 -8.85
N ASN A 245 5.12 33.40 -8.24
CA ASN A 245 3.83 34.06 -8.34
C ASN A 245 3.29 34.44 -6.95
N ALA A 246 3.42 35.71 -6.57
CA ALA A 246 2.96 36.20 -5.27
C ALA A 246 1.45 36.03 -4.99
N ASN A 247 0.64 35.71 -6.01
CA ASN A 247 -0.79 35.43 -5.84
C ASN A 247 -1.10 33.93 -5.63
N ALA A 248 -0.13 33.03 -5.82
CA ALA A 248 -0.30 31.61 -5.56
C ALA A 248 0.00 31.33 -4.08
N THR A 249 -1.03 30.93 -3.36
CA THR A 249 -1.05 30.72 -1.91
C THR A 249 -1.33 29.28 -1.51
N GLY A 250 -1.80 28.44 -2.44
CA GLY A 250 -2.15 27.03 -2.19
C GLY A 250 -1.64 26.06 -3.25
N ILE A 251 -1.09 24.93 -2.80
CA ILE A 251 -0.75 23.75 -3.61
C ILE A 251 -1.60 22.57 -3.14
N GLY A 252 -2.30 21.92 -4.07
CA GLY A 252 -3.07 20.68 -3.84
C GLY A 252 -2.50 19.49 -4.60
N PHE A 253 -2.97 18.28 -4.29
CA PHE A 253 -2.59 17.05 -5.00
C PHE A 253 -3.77 16.50 -5.82
N ALA A 254 -3.56 16.30 -7.12
CA ALA A 254 -4.56 15.70 -8.00
C ALA A 254 -4.56 14.17 -7.96
N VAL A 255 -3.45 13.58 -7.53
CA VAL A 255 -3.18 12.14 -7.53
C VAL A 255 -2.70 11.67 -6.17
N ASP A 256 -2.91 10.38 -5.87
CA ASP A 256 -2.18 9.73 -4.78
C ASP A 256 -0.68 9.75 -5.11
N ALA A 257 0.15 10.14 -4.15
CA ALA A 257 1.54 10.48 -4.40
C ALA A 257 2.47 9.89 -3.34
N GLY A 258 3.38 9.02 -3.78
CA GLY A 258 4.57 8.61 -3.02
C GLY A 258 5.80 9.25 -3.64
N ILE A 259 6.23 10.39 -3.12
CA ILE A 259 7.33 11.19 -3.67
C ILE A 259 8.60 10.87 -2.91
N VAL A 260 9.59 10.31 -3.60
CA VAL A 260 10.94 10.12 -3.07
C VAL A 260 11.84 11.23 -3.62
N LEU A 261 12.41 12.05 -2.73
CA LEU A 261 13.20 13.20 -3.16
C LEU A 261 14.58 12.77 -3.70
N GLY A 262 14.87 13.19 -4.92
CA GLY A 262 16.19 13.10 -5.53
C GLY A 262 17.12 14.24 -5.11
N ALA A 263 16.55 15.39 -4.71
CA ALA A 263 17.27 16.56 -4.21
C ALA A 263 16.45 17.33 -3.16
N ALA A 264 17.06 18.28 -2.45
CA ALA A 264 16.32 19.18 -1.55
C ALA A 264 15.28 20.00 -2.34
N LEU A 265 14.06 20.15 -1.81
CA LEU A 265 13.03 20.98 -2.42
C LEU A 265 13.42 22.48 -2.38
N PRO A 266 12.87 23.32 -3.27
CA PRO A 266 13.11 24.75 -3.23
C PRO A 266 12.63 25.37 -1.91
N ASP A 267 13.34 26.39 -1.43
CA ASP A 267 12.93 27.17 -0.26
C ASP A 267 11.57 27.82 -0.50
N ILE A 268 10.70 27.82 0.51
CA ILE A 268 9.39 28.47 0.47
C ILE A 268 9.56 29.92 0.93
N THR A 269 9.50 30.87 0.00
CA THR A 269 9.87 32.28 0.23
C THR A 269 8.67 33.22 0.42
N ALA A 270 7.45 32.73 0.19
CA ALA A 270 6.19 33.42 0.42
C ALA A 270 5.20 32.53 1.20
N PRO A 271 4.19 33.10 1.88
CA PRO A 271 3.17 32.32 2.59
C PRO A 271 2.54 31.26 1.70
N LEU A 272 2.60 29.99 2.10
CA LEU A 272 2.18 28.87 1.25
C LEU A 272 1.46 27.78 2.07
N THR A 273 0.32 27.34 1.55
CA THR A 273 -0.39 26.14 2.02
C THR A 273 -0.14 24.99 1.06
N ILE A 274 0.23 23.82 1.58
CA ILE A 274 0.33 22.58 0.83
C ILE A 274 -0.61 21.56 1.49
N ASP A 275 -1.60 21.08 0.74
CA ASP A 275 -2.67 20.23 1.25
C ASP A 275 -2.83 18.97 0.39
N GLY A 276 -2.90 17.79 1.02
CA GLY A 276 -3.20 16.55 0.33
C GLY A 276 -4.62 16.48 -0.24
N LEU A 277 -5.57 17.29 0.24
CA LEU A 277 -6.96 17.37 -0.22
C LEU A 277 -7.66 16.00 -0.29
N GLY A 278 -7.41 15.14 0.70
CA GLY A 278 -7.98 13.79 0.80
C GLY A 278 -7.24 12.71 0.00
N ARG A 279 -6.16 13.06 -0.73
CA ARG A 279 -5.26 12.09 -1.38
C ARG A 279 -4.29 11.45 -0.41
N LYS A 280 -3.83 10.25 -0.74
CA LYS A 280 -2.74 9.57 -0.01
C LYS A 280 -1.40 10.15 -0.46
N VAL A 281 -0.92 11.16 0.27
CA VAL A 281 0.34 11.85 -0.01
C VAL A 281 1.41 11.45 1.01
N THR A 282 2.54 10.94 0.51
CA THR A 282 3.76 10.66 1.28
C THR A 282 4.95 11.30 0.60
N ILE A 283 5.72 12.08 1.34
CA ILE A 283 6.96 12.71 0.88
C ILE A 283 8.11 12.14 1.71
N ASP A 284 9.03 11.44 1.05
CA ASP A 284 10.18 10.78 1.67
C ASP A 284 11.51 11.37 1.16
N ALA A 285 12.30 11.94 2.06
CA ALA A 285 13.63 12.46 1.74
C ALA A 285 14.76 11.41 1.88
N GLY A 286 14.45 10.16 2.22
CA GLY A 286 15.41 9.04 2.23
C GLY A 286 16.61 9.24 3.16
N LYS A 287 16.46 10.06 4.21
CA LYS A 287 17.50 10.53 5.15
C LYS A 287 18.62 11.35 4.52
N LYS A 288 18.38 11.98 3.37
CA LYS A 288 19.39 12.76 2.62
C LYS A 288 19.20 14.26 2.72
N PHE A 289 17.95 14.72 2.79
CA PHE A 289 17.62 16.14 2.68
C PHE A 289 16.62 16.54 3.76
N ARG A 290 16.63 17.84 4.08
CA ARG A 290 15.45 18.45 4.68
C ARG A 290 14.31 18.41 3.68
N VAL A 291 13.10 18.10 4.13
CA VAL A 291 11.94 18.06 3.22
C VAL A 291 11.51 19.47 2.84
N PHE A 292 11.17 20.31 3.82
CA PHE A 292 10.69 21.68 3.60
C PHE A 292 11.53 22.71 4.34
N GLU A 293 11.88 23.78 3.65
CA GLU A 293 12.53 24.96 4.21
C GLU A 293 11.61 26.18 4.09
N GLY A 294 10.97 26.55 5.19
CA GLY A 294 10.05 27.69 5.29
C GLY A 294 10.80 28.97 5.67
N LYS A 295 11.01 29.84 4.68
CA LYS A 295 11.48 31.23 4.87
C LYS A 295 10.33 32.23 4.99
N ALA A 296 9.10 31.75 4.93
CA ALA A 296 7.86 32.47 5.19
C ALA A 296 6.88 31.56 5.97
N GLU A 297 5.64 31.99 6.17
CA GLU A 297 4.60 31.14 6.76
C GLU A 297 4.36 29.89 5.91
N LEU A 298 4.30 28.73 6.56
CA LEU A 298 4.13 27.44 5.90
C LEU A 298 3.00 26.69 6.57
N THR A 299 1.99 26.30 5.78
CA THR A 299 0.91 25.43 6.24
C THR A 299 0.96 24.09 5.52
N LEU A 300 1.01 22.99 6.27
CA LEU A 300 0.97 21.61 5.75
C LEU A 300 -0.30 20.91 6.25
N LYS A 301 -1.02 20.22 5.35
CA LYS A 301 -2.26 19.52 5.71
C LYS A 301 -2.37 18.13 5.08
N ASN A 302 -2.94 17.19 5.83
CA ASN A 302 -3.41 15.89 5.32
C ASN A 302 -2.36 15.09 4.53
N MET A 303 -1.17 14.91 5.09
CA MET A 303 -0.07 14.21 4.39
C MET A 303 0.89 13.50 5.36
N THR A 304 1.75 12.64 4.82
CA THR A 304 2.88 12.05 5.53
C THR A 304 4.19 12.67 5.07
N VAL A 305 5.02 13.11 6.02
CA VAL A 305 6.35 13.67 5.78
C VAL A 305 7.37 12.83 6.54
N MET A 306 8.28 12.18 5.80
CA MET A 306 9.19 11.21 6.39
C MET A 306 10.60 11.23 5.81
N GLY A 307 11.51 10.58 6.53
CA GLY A 307 12.89 10.42 6.09
C GLY A 307 13.65 11.74 5.95
N GLY A 308 13.16 12.84 6.50
CA GLY A 308 13.86 14.11 6.53
C GLY A 308 15.18 14.03 7.31
N ALA A 309 16.23 14.66 6.79
CA ALA A 309 17.54 14.76 7.44
C ALA A 309 18.21 16.11 7.20
N ALA A 310 18.60 16.83 8.27
CA ALA A 310 19.46 17.99 8.12
C ALA A 310 20.91 17.56 7.77
N ILE A 311 21.43 18.03 6.65
CA ILE A 311 22.76 17.67 6.12
C ILE A 311 23.84 17.92 7.19
N GLY A 312 24.65 16.90 7.49
CA GLY A 312 25.75 16.99 8.47
C GLY A 312 25.33 16.86 9.96
N GLY A 313 24.08 16.50 10.26
CA GLY A 313 23.63 16.15 11.62
C GLY A 313 23.57 17.30 12.63
N SER A 314 23.84 18.53 12.21
CA SER A 314 23.89 19.73 13.05
C SER A 314 22.85 20.80 12.71
N GLY A 315 22.07 20.60 11.63
CA GLY A 315 21.03 21.55 11.21
C GLY A 315 19.71 21.37 11.97
N ASN A 316 18.81 22.33 11.81
CA ASN A 316 17.49 22.36 12.45
C ASN A 316 16.44 21.69 11.56
N GLY A 317 15.46 20.98 12.11
CA GLY A 317 14.26 20.54 11.39
C GLY A 317 14.54 19.55 10.27
N GLY A 318 14.41 18.25 10.55
CA GLY A 318 14.67 17.21 9.55
C GLY A 318 13.59 17.17 8.47
N ALA A 319 12.33 17.29 8.89
CA ALA A 319 11.21 17.47 7.96
C ALA A 319 11.05 18.95 7.60
N VAL A 320 10.88 19.82 8.60
CA VAL A 320 10.55 21.23 8.41
C VAL A 320 11.48 22.11 9.23
N GLN A 321 12.14 23.06 8.57
CA GLN A 321 12.74 24.22 9.24
C GLN A 321 11.92 25.47 8.93
N GLY A 322 11.38 26.13 9.95
CA GLY A 322 10.67 27.40 9.83
C GLY A 322 11.49 28.55 10.41
N ILE A 323 12.11 29.37 9.55
CA ILE A 323 13.00 30.49 9.95
C ILE A 323 12.48 31.88 9.57
N GLY A 324 11.34 31.98 8.90
CA GLY A 324 10.78 33.27 8.48
C GLY A 324 9.27 33.42 8.64
N GLY A 325 8.63 32.56 9.43
CA GLY A 325 7.19 32.63 9.69
C GLY A 325 6.68 31.49 10.59
N LEU A 326 5.39 31.53 10.88
CA LEU A 326 4.67 30.50 11.64
C LEU A 326 4.57 29.20 10.81
N VAL A 327 4.87 28.05 11.44
CA VAL A 327 4.62 26.73 10.84
C VAL A 327 3.29 26.19 11.33
N THR A 328 2.34 25.96 10.44
CA THR A 328 1.05 25.33 10.75
C THR A 328 1.02 23.92 10.17
N ALA A 329 0.68 22.93 10.99
CA ALA A 329 0.48 21.56 10.53
C ALA A 329 -0.86 21.01 11.03
N VAL A 330 -1.67 20.45 10.12
CA VAL A 330 -3.00 19.90 10.44
C VAL A 330 -3.12 18.49 9.87
N HIS A 331 -3.35 17.50 10.72
CA HIS A 331 -3.46 16.08 10.32
C HIS A 331 -2.24 15.58 9.51
N VAL A 332 -1.05 16.00 9.93
CA VAL A 332 0.22 15.58 9.30
C VAL A 332 0.88 14.50 10.15
N LEU A 333 1.33 13.42 9.49
CA LEU A 333 2.18 12.41 10.08
C LEU A 333 3.65 12.73 9.78
N PHE A 334 4.42 13.06 10.81
CA PHE A 334 5.87 13.21 10.73
C PHE A 334 6.53 11.94 11.25
N ARG A 335 7.16 11.18 10.35
CA ARG A 335 7.72 9.88 10.70
C ARG A 335 9.20 9.75 10.39
N ASN A 336 9.98 9.24 11.33
CA ASN A 336 11.38 8.90 11.12
C ASN A 336 12.17 10.07 10.51
N ASN A 337 12.00 11.30 10.98
CA ASN A 337 12.81 12.44 10.57
C ASN A 337 13.95 12.65 11.56
N SER A 338 15.07 13.24 11.12
CA SER A 338 16.23 13.48 11.98
C SER A 338 16.93 14.81 11.73
N ALA A 339 17.38 15.46 12.79
CA ALA A 339 18.13 16.71 12.72
C ALA A 339 18.98 16.92 13.97
N GLY A 340 19.78 17.97 14.00
CA GLY A 340 20.48 18.41 15.21
C GLY A 340 19.53 19.01 16.25
N TYR A 341 18.46 19.68 15.80
CA TYR A 341 17.39 20.22 16.66
C TYR A 341 16.04 19.96 15.98
N GLY A 342 15.06 19.42 16.72
CA GLY A 342 13.74 19.14 16.18
C GLY A 342 13.80 18.12 15.05
N GLY A 343 13.84 16.83 15.39
CA GLY A 343 14.00 15.75 14.41
C GLY A 343 13.02 15.86 13.24
N ALA A 344 11.78 16.23 13.51
CA ALA A 344 10.79 16.62 12.50
C ALA A 344 10.79 18.14 12.27
N ILE A 345 10.37 18.93 13.26
CA ILE A 345 10.14 20.37 13.10
C ILE A 345 11.06 21.16 14.01
N ALA A 346 11.72 22.17 13.45
CA ALA A 346 12.34 23.24 14.22
C ALA A 346 11.85 24.58 13.69
N ALA A 347 11.19 25.37 14.54
CA ALA A 347 10.56 26.62 14.13
C ALA A 347 10.56 27.68 15.23
N ASP A 348 10.48 28.94 14.83
CA ASP A 348 10.27 30.06 15.76
C ASP A 348 8.87 30.05 16.38
N GLY A 349 7.87 29.48 15.72
CA GLY A 349 6.55 29.25 16.30
C GLY A 349 5.79 28.21 15.50
N ALA A 350 4.90 27.47 16.15
CA ALA A 350 4.11 26.45 15.46
C ALA A 350 2.67 26.34 15.97
N VAL A 351 1.75 26.04 15.05
CA VAL A 351 0.37 25.62 15.34
C VAL A 351 0.21 24.19 14.84
N LEU A 352 0.12 23.24 15.76
CA LEU A 352 0.02 21.81 15.47
C LEU A 352 -1.36 21.31 15.90
N VAL A 353 -2.12 20.73 14.97
CA VAL A 353 -3.49 20.24 15.20
C VAL A 353 -3.65 18.83 14.64
N GLY A 354 -3.99 17.85 15.49
CA GLY A 354 -4.27 16.50 15.03
C GLY A 354 -3.07 15.80 14.38
N CYS A 355 -1.85 16.25 14.67
CA CYS A 355 -0.62 15.71 14.08
C CYS A 355 -0.09 14.51 14.86
N THR A 356 0.61 13.62 14.15
CA THR A 356 1.33 12.51 14.76
C THR A 356 2.82 12.64 14.49
N PHE A 357 3.64 12.58 15.54
CA PHE A 357 5.09 12.58 15.47
C PHE A 357 5.59 11.21 15.96
N ASP A 358 6.09 10.39 15.04
CA ASP A 358 6.47 9.01 15.32
C ASP A 358 7.92 8.73 14.95
N GLY A 359 8.72 8.27 15.92
CA GLY A 359 10.10 7.81 15.65
C GLY A 359 11.07 8.90 15.16
N ASN A 360 10.81 10.17 15.45
CA ASN A 360 11.69 11.27 15.05
C ASN A 360 12.87 11.41 16.03
N GLU A 361 14.07 11.71 15.51
CA GLU A 361 15.30 11.72 16.30
C GLU A 361 16.11 13.00 16.16
N SER A 362 16.35 13.65 17.29
CA SER A 362 17.27 14.76 17.43
C SER A 362 18.64 14.29 17.93
N LEU A 363 19.68 14.58 17.14
CA LEU A 363 21.06 14.13 17.36
C LEU A 363 21.89 15.14 18.17
N GLY A 364 21.41 16.37 18.36
CA GLY A 364 22.12 17.41 19.09
C GLY A 364 22.19 17.13 20.59
N SER A 365 23.36 17.33 21.20
CA SER A 365 23.60 17.11 22.63
C SER A 365 23.12 18.26 23.54
N GLY A 366 22.53 19.33 22.97
CA GLY A 366 21.99 20.51 23.67
C GLY A 366 20.51 20.39 24.04
N LYS A 367 19.75 21.50 24.15
CA LYS A 367 18.28 21.49 24.38
C LYS A 367 17.51 21.06 23.12
N ALA A 368 17.82 19.87 22.62
CA ALA A 368 17.48 19.48 21.27
C ALA A 368 16.22 18.61 21.23
N GLY A 369 15.06 19.24 21.14
CA GLY A 369 13.77 18.54 21.10
C GLY A 369 13.75 17.41 20.07
N GLY A 370 13.28 16.22 20.47
CA GLY A 370 13.41 14.99 19.70
C GLY A 370 12.57 14.99 18.44
N ALA A 371 11.26 15.25 18.54
CA ALA A 371 10.43 15.50 17.37
C ALA A 371 10.37 16.99 17.01
N VAL A 372 10.12 17.84 17.99
CA VAL A 372 9.79 19.25 17.77
C VAL A 372 10.61 20.17 18.68
N ALA A 373 11.18 21.22 18.09
CA ALA A 373 11.95 22.26 18.75
C ALA A 373 11.33 23.65 18.46
N LEU A 374 10.95 24.39 19.51
CA LEU A 374 10.21 25.66 19.37
C LEU A 374 10.87 26.79 20.15
N ALA A 375 11.05 27.96 19.52
CA ALA A 375 11.68 29.13 20.14
C ALA A 375 10.72 30.23 20.58
N GLY A 376 9.49 30.26 20.06
CA GLY A 376 8.48 31.29 20.31
C GLY A 376 7.10 30.70 20.59
N ALA A 377 6.07 31.54 20.51
CA ALA A 377 4.70 31.18 20.89
C ALA A 377 4.13 30.08 19.97
N SER A 378 3.62 29.01 20.57
CA SER A 378 3.16 27.83 19.85
C SER A 378 1.96 27.15 20.54
N THR A 379 1.14 26.47 19.75
CA THR A 379 0.00 25.67 20.22
C THR A 379 0.07 24.24 19.68
N VAL A 380 -0.21 23.27 20.54
CA VAL A 380 -0.25 21.85 20.23
C VAL A 380 -1.58 21.29 20.71
N THR A 381 -2.42 20.84 19.79
CA THR A 381 -3.80 20.47 20.08
C THR A 381 -4.13 19.14 19.41
N ASP A 382 -4.67 18.19 20.18
CA ASP A 382 -5.07 16.87 19.66
C ASP A 382 -3.91 16.12 18.95
N CYS A 383 -2.66 16.34 19.37
CA CYS A 383 -1.48 15.73 18.74
C CYS A 383 -0.97 14.51 19.52
N THR A 384 -0.33 13.57 18.81
CA THR A 384 0.36 12.41 19.40
C THR A 384 1.86 12.46 19.11
N PHE A 385 2.68 12.37 20.15
CA PHE A 385 4.14 12.24 20.08
C PHE A 385 4.52 10.86 20.60
N SER A 386 4.90 9.93 19.72
CA SER A 386 5.27 8.56 20.06
C SER A 386 6.70 8.21 19.67
N ASP A 387 7.41 7.53 20.57
CA ASP A 387 8.70 6.89 20.27
C ASP A 387 9.76 7.85 19.70
N ASN A 388 9.67 9.15 19.99
CA ASN A 388 10.65 10.15 19.55
C ASN A 388 11.83 10.20 20.51
N LYS A 389 13.00 10.57 19.99
CA LYS A 389 14.26 10.51 20.72
C LYS A 389 15.06 11.79 20.60
N ALA A 390 15.62 12.26 21.71
CA ALA A 390 16.58 13.35 21.77
C ALA A 390 17.87 12.88 22.45
N ALA A 391 19.03 13.17 21.85
CA ALA A 391 20.30 13.12 22.58
C ALA A 391 20.35 14.17 23.70
N GLY A 392 19.63 15.28 23.50
CA GLY A 392 19.44 16.40 24.38
C GLY A 392 18.21 16.32 25.29
N ASP A 393 17.62 17.47 25.60
CA ASP A 393 16.35 17.60 26.32
C ASP A 393 15.12 17.47 25.41
N GLY A 394 13.98 16.99 25.95
CA GLY A 394 12.67 17.06 25.29
C GLY A 394 12.47 15.99 24.21
N GLY A 395 12.44 14.71 24.57
CA GLY A 395 12.35 13.60 23.61
C GLY A 395 11.17 13.70 22.64
N GLY A 396 10.00 14.17 23.09
CA GLY A 396 8.89 14.55 22.22
C GLY A 396 9.03 15.99 21.73
N LEU A 397 8.95 16.94 22.65
CA LEU A 397 8.96 18.38 22.37
C LEU A 397 9.88 19.15 23.31
N ALA A 398 10.65 20.09 22.78
CA ALA A 398 11.45 21.03 23.56
C ALA A 398 11.08 22.49 23.23
N VAL A 399 10.90 23.29 24.28
CA VAL A 399 10.67 24.73 24.19
C VAL A 399 11.91 25.46 24.66
N PHE A 400 12.46 26.33 23.83
CA PHE A 400 13.66 27.12 24.11
C PHE A 400 13.34 28.35 24.97
N PHE A 401 14.38 28.96 25.52
CA PHE A 401 14.26 30.17 26.35
C PHE A 401 13.52 31.29 25.60
N GLY A 402 12.55 31.91 26.26
CA GLY A 402 11.69 32.95 25.67
C GLY A 402 10.47 32.42 24.92
N GLY A 403 10.41 31.11 24.63
CA GLY A 403 9.26 30.46 24.03
C GLY A 403 8.11 30.23 25.01
N LEU A 404 6.90 30.05 24.45
CA LEU A 404 5.71 29.62 25.17
C LEU A 404 5.02 28.53 24.36
N VAL A 405 4.73 27.38 24.97
CA VAL A 405 3.87 26.36 24.35
C VAL A 405 2.60 26.16 25.18
N GLN A 406 1.47 26.05 24.49
CA GLN A 406 0.21 25.57 25.04
C GLN A 406 -0.11 24.20 24.44
N VAL A 407 -0.19 23.17 25.28
CA VAL A 407 -0.50 21.80 24.90
C VAL A 407 -1.88 21.45 25.42
N THR A 408 -2.79 21.04 24.54
CA THR A 408 -4.15 20.63 24.92
C THR A 408 -4.55 19.32 24.25
N ARG A 409 -5.27 18.46 25.00
CA ARG A 409 -5.83 17.18 24.50
C ARG A 409 -4.82 16.29 23.75
N SER A 410 -3.56 16.34 24.14
CA SER A 410 -2.45 15.72 23.41
C SER A 410 -1.78 14.61 24.21
N SER A 411 -1.04 13.74 23.51
CA SER A 411 -0.41 12.56 24.10
C SER A 411 1.07 12.48 23.80
N PHE A 412 1.88 12.27 24.83
CA PHE A 412 3.32 12.03 24.75
C PHE A 412 3.62 10.65 25.29
N ILE A 413 4.03 9.73 24.42
CA ILE A 413 4.11 8.30 24.72
C ILE A 413 5.50 7.78 24.37
N LYS A 414 6.19 7.15 25.33
CA LYS A 414 7.47 6.43 25.10
C LYS A 414 8.59 7.27 24.46
N ASN A 415 8.52 8.60 24.60
CA ASN A 415 9.58 9.47 24.11
C ASN A 415 10.80 9.42 25.03
N GLN A 416 12.00 9.57 24.47
CA GLN A 416 13.26 9.34 25.15
C GLN A 416 14.20 10.56 25.05
N SER A 417 14.79 10.95 26.17
CA SER A 417 15.71 12.08 26.29
C SER A 417 17.02 11.65 26.96
N GLY A 418 18.16 11.96 26.32
CA GLY A 418 19.48 11.85 26.92
C GLY A 418 19.74 12.91 28.01
N GLY A 419 18.93 13.97 28.03
CA GLY A 419 18.91 15.01 29.05
C GLY A 419 17.70 14.89 29.97
N ASN A 420 16.89 15.95 30.00
CA ASN A 420 15.69 16.11 30.81
C ASN A 420 14.43 16.03 29.95
N GLY A 421 13.28 15.74 30.55
CA GLY A 421 11.98 15.82 29.87
C GLY A 421 11.86 14.81 28.73
N GLY A 422 11.56 13.54 29.04
CA GLY A 422 11.40 12.51 28.01
C GLY A 422 10.28 12.85 27.03
N GLY A 423 9.12 13.29 27.54
CA GLY A 423 8.01 13.79 26.73
C GLY A 423 8.18 15.26 26.35
N LEU A 424 8.21 16.13 27.36
CA LEU A 424 8.24 17.59 27.21
C LEU A 424 9.36 18.22 28.05
N ALA A 425 10.19 19.05 27.44
CA ALA A 425 11.19 19.86 28.13
C ALA A 425 10.96 21.36 27.92
N CYS A 426 10.86 22.10 29.02
CA CYS A 426 10.48 23.50 29.06
C CYS A 426 11.63 24.36 29.55
N ALA A 427 12.42 24.91 28.61
CA ALA A 427 13.31 26.03 28.88
C ALA A 427 12.61 27.38 28.77
N GLY A 428 11.61 27.46 27.90
CA GLY A 428 10.59 28.50 27.90
C GLY A 428 9.39 28.09 28.76
N ALA A 429 8.39 28.96 28.82
CA ALA A 429 7.17 28.70 29.58
C ALA A 429 6.33 27.60 28.90
N CYS A 430 5.67 26.76 29.70
CA CYS A 430 4.83 25.69 29.19
C CYS A 430 3.51 25.63 29.95
N ILE A 431 2.45 25.39 29.20
CA ILE A 431 1.12 25.18 29.72
C ILE A 431 0.61 23.87 29.11
N ALA A 432 0.13 22.95 29.93
CA ALA A 432 -0.47 21.71 29.46
C ALA A 432 -1.83 21.49 30.13
N ALA A 433 -2.85 21.20 29.34
CA ALA A 433 -4.19 20.90 29.83
C ALA A 433 -4.78 19.65 29.18
N ASN A 434 -5.56 18.87 29.93
CA ASN A 434 -6.26 17.68 29.43
C ASN A 434 -5.36 16.74 28.62
N SER A 435 -4.12 16.55 29.04
CA SER A 435 -3.10 15.88 28.23
C SER A 435 -2.45 14.71 28.98
N THR A 436 -2.09 13.69 28.22
CA THR A 436 -1.52 12.45 28.73
C THR A 436 -0.02 12.36 28.41
N PHE A 437 0.78 12.01 29.41
CA PHE A 437 2.20 11.70 29.26
C PHE A 437 2.44 10.31 29.84
N SER A 438 2.76 9.32 29.01
CA SER A 438 2.91 7.93 29.43
C SER A 438 4.26 7.34 29.02
N ASP A 439 4.92 6.71 29.98
CA ASP A 439 6.13 5.89 29.76
C ASP A 439 7.27 6.61 29.04
N ASN A 440 7.35 7.94 29.16
CA ASN A 440 8.48 8.70 28.63
C ASN A 440 9.70 8.57 29.56
N ALA A 441 10.89 8.60 28.98
CA ALA A 441 12.14 8.40 29.72
C ALA A 441 13.12 9.56 29.50
N ALA A 442 13.75 10.01 30.59
CA ALA A 442 14.84 10.96 30.58
C ALA A 442 16.02 10.40 31.37
N SER A 443 17.25 10.65 30.92
CA SER A 443 18.44 10.16 31.64
C SER A 443 18.75 10.98 32.91
N LYS A 444 18.26 12.22 33.01
CA LYS A 444 18.50 13.13 34.14
C LYS A 444 17.25 13.38 34.97
N SER A 445 16.38 14.30 34.56
CA SER A 445 15.24 14.72 35.37
C SER A 445 13.95 14.82 34.57
N GLY A 446 12.81 14.53 35.21
CA GLY A 446 11.48 14.71 34.62
C GLY A 446 11.21 13.74 33.48
N GLY A 447 10.95 12.47 33.78
CA GLY A 447 10.78 11.44 32.75
C GLY A 447 9.67 11.78 31.76
N ASN A 448 8.52 12.27 32.24
CA ASN A 448 7.46 12.80 31.40
C ASN A 448 7.68 14.28 31.06
N VAL A 449 7.81 15.13 32.08
CA VAL A 449 7.91 16.58 31.91
C VAL A 449 9.07 17.12 32.74
N PHE A 450 9.86 18.00 32.14
CA PHE A 450 10.86 18.80 32.84
C PHE A 450 10.67 20.29 32.58
N ALA A 451 10.71 21.10 33.63
CA ALA A 451 10.59 22.55 33.54
C ALA A 451 11.75 23.29 34.21
N SER A 452 12.37 24.21 33.47
CA SER A 452 13.37 25.17 33.96
C SER A 452 12.90 26.62 33.86
N ALA A 453 11.69 26.83 33.36
CA ALA A 453 10.93 28.08 33.39
C ALA A 453 9.50 27.78 33.85
N LYS A 454 8.63 28.80 33.91
CA LYS A 454 7.25 28.66 34.43
C LYS A 454 6.50 27.52 33.72
N ALA A 455 5.93 26.61 34.51
CA ALA A 455 5.09 25.52 34.01
C ALA A 455 3.74 25.47 34.73
N GLU A 456 2.66 25.25 33.98
CA GLU A 456 1.30 25.09 34.50
C GLU A 456 0.66 23.84 33.90
N LEU A 457 0.30 22.88 34.76
CA LEU A 457 -0.35 21.63 34.34
C LEU A 457 -1.75 21.56 34.97
N VAL A 458 -2.76 21.41 34.13
CA VAL A 458 -4.18 21.40 34.53
C VAL A 458 -4.87 20.16 33.97
N HIS A 459 -5.41 19.28 34.81
CA HIS A 459 -6.04 18.03 34.35
C HIS A 459 -5.11 17.20 33.44
N CYS A 460 -3.84 17.03 33.85
CA CYS A 460 -2.89 16.19 33.12
C CYS A 460 -2.70 14.83 33.80
N SER A 461 -2.43 13.79 33.00
CA SER A 461 -2.10 12.44 33.49
C SER A 461 -0.65 12.11 33.13
N LEU A 462 0.25 12.12 34.13
CA LEU A 462 1.66 11.77 33.96
C LEU A 462 1.89 10.38 34.57
N VAL A 463 2.01 9.35 33.73
CA VAL A 463 2.05 7.95 34.14
C VAL A 463 3.32 7.26 33.65
N GLY A 464 3.92 6.39 34.46
CA GLY A 464 4.96 5.45 33.99
C GLY A 464 6.31 6.07 33.62
N GLY A 465 6.52 7.35 33.91
CA GLY A 465 7.73 8.08 33.52
C GLY A 465 8.99 7.52 34.18
N SER A 466 10.15 7.66 33.52
CA SER A 466 11.43 7.15 34.03
C SER A 466 12.51 8.23 33.99
N ALA A 467 13.10 8.56 35.14
CA ALA A 467 14.26 9.46 35.25
C ALA A 467 15.03 9.22 36.55
N ALA A 468 16.28 9.71 36.62
CA ALA A 468 17.05 9.67 37.88
C ALA A 468 16.41 10.55 38.97
N GLU A 469 15.74 11.63 38.56
CA GLU A 469 15.10 12.58 39.47
C GLU A 469 13.73 13.02 38.94
N GLY A 470 12.66 12.88 39.73
CA GLY A 470 11.31 13.22 39.27
C GLY A 470 10.90 12.32 38.11
N ALA A 471 10.60 11.06 38.41
CA ALA A 471 10.33 10.03 37.41
C ALA A 471 9.19 10.45 36.46
N GLY A 472 8.13 11.08 36.98
CA GLY A 472 7.10 11.74 36.18
C GLY A 472 7.46 13.19 35.85
N LEU A 473 7.65 14.02 36.88
CA LEU A 473 7.78 15.48 36.73
C LEU A 473 8.99 16.00 37.51
N ALA A 474 9.75 16.91 36.90
CA ALA A 474 10.72 17.72 37.65
C ALA A 474 10.65 19.19 37.23
N SER A 475 10.80 20.10 38.20
CA SER A 475 10.87 21.53 37.94
C SER A 475 11.94 22.22 38.78
N ALA A 476 12.69 23.12 38.15
CA ALA A 476 13.63 24.05 38.78
C ALA A 476 13.10 25.49 38.84
N ALA A 477 11.85 25.72 38.41
CA ALA A 477 11.20 27.03 38.36
C ALA A 477 9.74 26.94 38.85
N ASP A 478 9.02 28.07 38.78
CA ASP A 478 7.62 28.18 39.20
C ASP A 478 6.74 27.12 38.51
N LEU A 479 6.18 26.23 39.31
CA LEU A 479 5.31 25.16 38.87
C LEU A 479 3.93 25.31 39.52
N ALA A 480 2.88 25.31 38.72
CA ALA A 480 1.49 25.27 39.18
C ALA A 480 0.86 23.94 38.75
N LEU A 481 0.31 23.21 39.72
CA LEU A 481 -0.39 21.94 39.48
C LEU A 481 -1.85 22.07 39.91
N THR A 482 -2.76 21.84 38.97
CA THR A 482 -4.20 21.83 39.22
C THR A 482 -4.80 20.53 38.70
N ASN A 483 -5.52 19.80 39.55
CA ASN A 483 -6.25 18.58 39.19
C ASN A 483 -5.43 17.55 38.39
N THR A 484 -4.12 17.48 38.63
CA THR A 484 -3.16 16.70 37.84
C THR A 484 -2.70 15.47 38.63
N TRP A 485 -2.55 14.35 37.93
CA TRP A 485 -1.97 13.13 38.48
C TRP A 485 -0.55 12.90 37.99
N ILE A 486 0.31 12.43 38.89
CA ILE A 486 1.68 12.01 38.59
C ILE A 486 1.97 10.69 39.31
N GLY A 487 2.19 9.58 38.59
CA GLY A 487 2.42 8.30 39.26
C GLY A 487 2.99 7.17 38.41
N GLY A 488 3.38 6.09 39.07
CA GLY A 488 3.93 4.90 38.42
C GLY A 488 5.36 5.07 37.92
N GLY A 489 6.11 5.99 38.54
CA GLY A 489 7.51 6.26 38.19
C GLY A 489 8.40 5.03 38.22
N LYS A 490 9.27 4.89 37.21
CA LYS A 490 10.28 3.82 37.10
C LYS A 490 11.66 4.44 37.33
N GLY A 491 12.57 3.74 38.01
CA GLY A 491 13.98 4.17 38.13
C GLY A 491 14.46 4.73 39.48
N GLY A 492 13.68 4.57 40.57
CA GLY A 492 14.16 4.74 41.95
C GLY A 492 14.19 6.16 42.52
N GLY A 493 13.77 7.19 41.76
CA GLY A 493 13.50 8.54 42.25
C GLY A 493 12.02 8.77 42.60
N SER A 494 11.69 9.90 43.23
CA SER A 494 10.30 10.31 43.50
C SER A 494 9.51 10.57 42.21
N ASP A 495 8.19 10.41 42.24
CA ASP A 495 7.31 10.67 41.08
C ASP A 495 7.41 12.13 40.61
N CYS A 496 7.53 13.06 41.56
CA CYS A 496 7.75 14.46 41.30
C CYS A 496 8.98 14.99 42.07
N LYS A 497 9.79 15.84 41.41
CA LYS A 497 10.89 16.61 42.03
C LYS A 497 10.77 18.10 41.70
N ALA A 498 10.10 18.85 42.57
CA ALA A 498 9.89 20.28 42.46
C ALA A 498 9.44 20.88 43.80
N THR A 499 9.44 22.21 43.87
CA THR A 499 8.75 22.99 44.90
C THR A 499 7.68 23.85 44.23
N PRO A 500 6.47 23.30 43.96
CA PRO A 500 5.44 24.02 43.23
C PRO A 500 5.03 25.31 43.95
N ALA A 501 4.78 26.37 43.18
CA ALA A 501 4.26 27.64 43.68
C ALA A 501 2.80 27.49 44.14
N SER A 502 2.05 26.59 43.51
CA SER A 502 0.69 26.21 43.92
C SER A 502 0.39 24.76 43.56
N VAL A 503 -0.27 24.07 44.47
CA VAL A 503 -0.83 22.73 44.24
C VAL A 503 -2.29 22.77 44.64
N THR A 504 -3.19 22.38 43.75
CA THR A 504 -4.64 22.34 44.00
C THR A 504 -5.22 21.08 43.37
N GLY A 505 -5.88 20.23 44.18
CA GLY A 505 -6.50 18.99 43.72
C GLY A 505 -5.57 18.00 42.98
N SER A 506 -4.24 18.12 43.16
CA SER A 506 -3.25 17.32 42.43
C SER A 506 -2.60 16.29 43.35
N TRP A 507 -2.24 15.15 42.75
CA TRP A 507 -1.93 13.93 43.49
C TRP A 507 -0.70 13.23 42.89
N THR A 508 0.10 12.62 43.76
CA THR A 508 1.26 11.81 43.39
C THR A 508 1.18 10.40 43.98
N GLY A 509 1.83 9.43 43.35
CA GLY A 509 1.89 8.04 43.85
C GLY A 509 2.66 7.90 45.17
N ASP A 510 3.56 8.83 45.48
CA ASP A 510 4.45 8.80 46.64
C ASP A 510 4.35 10.03 47.56
N GLY A 511 3.40 10.95 47.32
CA GLY A 511 3.23 12.18 48.11
C GLY A 511 4.28 13.27 47.84
N SER A 512 5.10 13.11 46.80
CA SER A 512 6.12 14.09 46.44
C SER A 512 5.54 15.45 45.98
N CYS A 513 6.38 16.49 45.97
CA CYS A 513 6.04 17.86 45.56
C CYS A 513 4.89 18.54 46.34
N GLY A 514 4.57 18.08 47.55
CA GLY A 514 3.46 18.63 48.34
C GLY A 514 2.08 18.32 47.75
N CYS A 515 2.01 17.35 46.84
CA CYS A 515 0.75 16.81 46.35
C CYS A 515 0.15 15.87 47.39
N GLY A 516 -1.16 15.63 47.29
CA GLY A 516 -1.78 14.56 48.07
C GLY A 516 -1.15 13.22 47.70
N GLN A 517 -0.89 12.37 48.71
CA GLN A 517 -0.52 10.97 48.48
C GLN A 517 -1.79 10.12 48.47
N MET A 518 -2.00 9.32 47.42
CA MET A 518 -3.12 8.38 47.39
C MET A 518 -2.72 6.98 47.85
N PRO A 519 -3.69 6.17 48.32
CA PRO A 519 -3.52 4.71 48.41
C PRO A 519 -3.10 4.16 47.03
N ALA A 520 -2.59 2.93 46.97
CA ALA A 520 -2.07 2.26 45.77
C ALA A 520 -3.17 1.99 44.70
N ASP A 521 -3.79 3.06 44.23
CA ASP A 521 -4.78 3.10 43.17
C ASP A 521 -4.02 3.36 41.87
N SER A 522 -4.36 2.56 40.86
CA SER A 522 -3.64 2.55 39.59
C SER A 522 -4.50 3.21 38.53
N PHE A 523 -3.90 4.09 37.75
CA PHE A 523 -4.40 4.34 36.40
C PHE A 523 -4.48 3.03 35.62
N GLY A 524 -5.51 2.91 34.78
CA GLY A 524 -5.71 1.79 33.88
C GLY A 524 -4.75 1.80 32.68
N ALA A 525 -5.03 0.97 31.69
CA ALA A 525 -4.18 0.89 30.50
C ALA A 525 -4.25 2.16 29.64
N LEU A 526 -3.11 2.56 29.07
CA LEU A 526 -3.04 3.50 27.96
C LEU A 526 -3.76 2.88 26.74
N GLY A 527 -4.64 3.65 26.10
CA GLY A 527 -5.40 3.15 24.96
C GLY A 527 -6.26 4.22 24.29
N ALA A 528 -7.00 3.81 23.26
CA ALA A 528 -7.96 4.66 22.58
C ALA A 528 -9.31 4.57 23.29
N TRP A 529 -9.58 5.51 24.21
CA TRP A 529 -10.78 5.52 25.07
C TRP A 529 -11.89 6.47 24.58
N GLY A 530 -11.93 6.76 23.27
CA GLY A 530 -12.98 7.57 22.65
C GLY A 530 -12.64 9.05 22.39
N GLY A 531 -11.42 9.35 21.95
CA GLY A 531 -10.97 10.70 21.55
C GLY A 531 -9.88 10.64 20.47
N LEU A 532 -9.39 11.80 20.00
CA LEU A 532 -8.41 11.89 18.90
C LEU A 532 -7.00 11.40 19.27
N THR A 533 -6.68 11.34 20.56
CA THR A 533 -5.35 10.95 21.06
C THR A 533 -5.45 9.84 22.11
N PRO A 534 -4.48 8.91 22.18
CA PRO A 534 -4.50 7.85 23.20
C PRO A 534 -4.40 8.43 24.60
N THR A 535 -5.23 7.98 25.54
CA THR A 535 -5.26 8.50 26.92
C THR A 535 -5.19 7.35 27.93
N VAL A 536 -4.95 7.67 29.20
CA VAL A 536 -4.90 6.66 30.27
C VAL A 536 -6.27 6.59 30.96
N ASN A 537 -6.82 5.38 31.07
CA ASN A 537 -8.13 5.17 31.69
C ASN A 537 -8.09 5.31 33.22
N LEU A 538 -9.24 5.62 33.81
CA LEU A 538 -9.48 5.59 35.26
C LEU A 538 -10.33 4.36 35.61
N PRO A 539 -9.83 3.37 36.36
CA PRO A 539 -10.63 2.22 36.74
C PRO A 539 -11.81 2.59 37.64
N ALA A 540 -12.92 1.84 37.55
CA ALA A 540 -14.08 2.04 38.41
C ALA A 540 -13.72 1.89 39.90
N GLY A 541 -14.23 2.79 40.73
CA GLY A 541 -13.91 2.85 42.16
C GLY A 541 -12.58 3.55 42.47
N SER A 542 -11.90 4.10 41.46
CA SER A 542 -10.72 4.91 41.67
C SER A 542 -11.08 6.18 42.45
N THR A 543 -10.24 6.56 43.39
CA THR A 543 -10.39 7.80 44.17
C THR A 543 -10.01 9.05 43.38
N LEU A 544 -9.55 8.88 42.13
CA LEU A 544 -9.33 9.96 41.18
C LEU A 544 -10.64 10.42 40.53
N ILE A 545 -11.66 9.56 40.55
CA ILE A 545 -13.01 9.88 40.10
C ILE A 545 -13.66 10.80 41.13
N ASP A 546 -14.22 11.92 40.67
CA ASP A 546 -14.75 13.01 41.50
C ASP A 546 -13.73 13.59 42.50
N GLY A 547 -12.43 13.30 42.31
CA GLY A 547 -11.37 13.63 43.25
C GLY A 547 -10.74 15.00 43.03
N ALA A 548 -11.14 15.71 41.98
CA ALA A 548 -10.59 16.99 41.60
C ALA A 548 -11.40 18.16 42.17
N THR A 549 -10.79 19.34 42.19
CA THR A 549 -11.48 20.55 42.65
C THR A 549 -12.31 21.16 41.54
N ASP A 550 -13.53 21.63 41.84
CA ASP A 550 -14.41 22.29 40.86
C ASP A 550 -13.82 23.55 40.23
N ALA A 551 -12.94 24.24 40.98
CA ALA A 551 -12.22 25.40 40.47
C ALA A 551 -11.31 25.05 39.27
N GLY A 552 -10.78 23.82 39.22
CA GLY A 552 -10.01 23.36 38.08
C GLY A 552 -10.86 22.92 36.88
N CYS A 553 -12.13 22.52 37.10
CA CYS A 553 -13.09 22.26 36.01
C CYS A 553 -13.38 23.52 35.19
N ALA A 554 -13.57 24.64 35.89
CA ALA A 554 -13.84 25.95 35.28
C ALA A 554 -12.57 26.64 34.77
N HIS A 555 -11.43 25.96 34.75
CA HIS A 555 -10.17 26.54 34.31
C HIS A 555 -10.25 26.89 32.81
N PRO A 556 -9.92 28.13 32.39
CA PRO A 556 -10.06 28.56 30.99
C PRO A 556 -9.34 27.68 29.97
N LEU A 557 -8.24 27.03 30.38
CA LEU A 557 -7.45 26.13 29.53
C LEU A 557 -8.11 24.77 29.27
N VAL A 558 -9.06 24.36 30.10
CA VAL A 558 -9.76 23.06 30.02
C VAL A 558 -10.96 23.17 29.09
N ALA A 559 -11.50 24.38 28.91
CA ALA A 559 -12.67 24.67 28.08
C ALA A 559 -13.88 23.77 28.39
N GLY A 560 -14.00 23.31 29.64
CA GLY A 560 -15.12 22.48 30.11
C GLY A 560 -15.16 21.07 29.52
N VAL A 561 -14.07 20.58 28.91
CA VAL A 561 -14.00 19.23 28.35
C VAL A 561 -12.79 18.44 28.84
N ASP A 562 -12.79 17.12 28.71
CA ASP A 562 -11.65 16.23 28.95
C ASP A 562 -10.80 16.04 27.68
N GLN A 563 -9.78 15.17 27.73
CA GLN A 563 -8.91 14.87 26.59
C GLN A 563 -9.66 14.38 25.35
N ARG A 564 -10.82 13.77 25.52
CA ARG A 564 -11.66 13.23 24.44
C ARG A 564 -12.63 14.25 23.88
N GLY A 565 -12.79 15.39 24.56
CA GLY A 565 -13.83 16.36 24.27
C GLY A 565 -15.13 16.11 25.03
N LEU A 566 -15.17 15.19 26.01
CA LEU A 566 -16.35 14.98 26.84
C LEU A 566 -16.46 16.06 27.91
N ALA A 567 -17.69 16.49 28.22
CA ALA A 567 -17.93 17.57 29.16
C ALA A 567 -17.45 17.25 30.59
N ARG A 568 -16.99 18.30 31.29
CA ARG A 568 -16.58 18.26 32.70
C ARG A 568 -17.42 19.24 33.55
N PRO A 569 -17.80 18.88 34.79
CA PRO A 569 -17.74 17.53 35.37
C PRO A 569 -18.81 16.61 34.76
N ALA A 570 -18.53 15.30 34.73
CA ALA A 570 -19.51 14.27 34.38
C ALA A 570 -20.08 13.56 35.63
N GLY A 571 -19.43 13.73 36.78
CA GLY A 571 -19.88 13.30 38.09
C GLY A 571 -20.32 14.47 38.99
N THR A 572 -20.21 14.26 40.30
CA THR A 572 -20.41 15.30 41.32
C THR A 572 -19.34 16.38 41.30
N HIS A 573 -18.11 16.00 40.94
CA HIS A 573 -16.94 16.85 40.81
C HIS A 573 -16.14 16.39 39.59
N CYS A 574 -15.16 17.17 39.14
CA CYS A 574 -14.29 16.65 38.08
C CYS A 574 -13.38 15.54 38.57
N ASP A 575 -12.90 14.77 37.62
CA ASP A 575 -11.87 13.77 37.83
C ASP A 575 -10.47 14.36 37.74
N VAL A 576 -9.56 13.79 38.53
CA VAL A 576 -8.14 14.12 38.50
C VAL A 576 -7.52 13.50 37.25
N GLY A 577 -6.73 14.31 36.53
CA GLY A 577 -6.05 13.89 35.31
C GLY A 577 -6.84 14.19 34.04
N ALA A 578 -6.36 13.65 32.92
CA ALA A 578 -6.77 14.03 31.58
C ALA A 578 -8.15 13.49 31.14
N LEU A 579 -8.67 12.48 31.85
CA LEU A 579 -9.94 11.82 31.54
C LEU A 579 -11.00 12.14 32.59
N GLU A 580 -12.26 12.22 32.17
CA GLU A 580 -13.44 12.32 33.04
C GLU A 580 -14.28 11.03 32.96
N GLN A 581 -14.46 10.34 34.08
CA GLN A 581 -15.36 9.21 34.20
C GLN A 581 -16.79 9.70 34.41
N THR A 582 -17.70 9.09 33.67
CA THR A 582 -19.12 9.38 33.79
C THR A 582 -19.70 8.53 34.93
N ALA A 583 -20.28 9.15 35.97
CA ALA A 583 -21.00 8.43 37.02
C ALA A 583 -22.19 7.67 36.40
N SER A 584 -22.37 6.39 36.78
CA SER A 584 -23.47 5.59 36.24
C SER A 584 -24.82 6.21 36.70
N PRO A 585 -25.71 6.61 35.78
CA PRO A 585 -26.85 7.50 36.09
C PRO A 585 -28.03 6.86 36.84
N CYS A 586 -27.83 5.80 37.63
CA CYS A 586 -28.94 5.07 38.28
C CYS A 586 -28.75 4.87 39.79
N ALA A 587 -27.91 5.67 40.42
CA ALA A 587 -27.68 5.64 41.87
C ALA A 587 -28.92 6.07 42.69
N ASP A 588 -29.78 6.95 42.15
CA ASP A 588 -30.93 7.57 42.88
C ASP A 588 -32.31 7.41 42.21
N LEU A 589 -32.40 6.66 41.11
CA LEU A 589 -33.62 6.54 40.30
C LEU A 589 -34.37 5.22 40.59
N ALA A 590 -35.72 5.28 40.57
CA ALA A 590 -36.58 4.11 40.79
C ALA A 590 -36.26 2.98 39.79
N ALA A 591 -36.43 1.71 40.18
CA ALA A 591 -35.98 0.51 39.45
C ALA A 591 -36.62 0.26 38.05
N THR A 592 -37.28 1.28 37.48
CA THR A 592 -37.93 1.30 36.16
C THR A 592 -37.75 2.63 35.43
N ALA A 593 -37.05 3.59 36.04
CA ALA A 593 -36.78 4.86 35.39
C ALA A 593 -35.75 4.67 34.28
N THR A 594 -35.97 5.36 33.17
CA THR A 594 -35.04 5.38 32.03
C THR A 594 -33.76 6.10 32.45
N CYS A 595 -32.63 5.42 32.35
CA CYS A 595 -31.31 6.03 32.48
C CYS A 595 -30.50 5.74 31.20
N SER A 596 -29.21 6.10 31.11
CA SER A 596 -28.37 5.73 29.96
C SER A 596 -27.04 5.22 30.49
N ASP A 597 -26.64 3.99 30.20
CA ASP A 597 -25.44 3.40 30.81
C ASP A 597 -24.14 3.89 30.15
N GLY A 598 -24.26 4.92 29.30
CA GLY A 598 -23.17 5.44 28.47
C GLY A 598 -22.68 4.41 27.46
N ASN A 599 -23.34 3.24 27.39
CA ASN A 599 -23.07 2.17 26.47
C ASN A 599 -24.06 2.30 25.32
N ALA A 600 -23.60 2.83 24.19
CA ALA A 600 -24.44 2.98 23.00
C ALA A 600 -24.82 1.62 22.35
N CYS A 601 -24.50 0.49 23.01
CA CYS A 601 -24.86 -0.88 22.67
C CYS A 601 -26.04 -1.45 23.42
N THR A 602 -26.71 -0.62 24.20
CA THR A 602 -27.80 -1.04 25.06
C THR A 602 -28.98 -0.12 24.81
N LEU A 603 -30.16 -0.73 24.64
CA LEU A 603 -31.41 -0.05 24.34
C LEU A 603 -32.35 -0.20 25.53
N GLY A 604 -33.18 0.83 25.74
CA GLY A 604 -34.17 0.83 26.80
C GLY A 604 -33.53 0.71 28.19
N ASP A 605 -32.37 1.34 28.38
CA ASP A 605 -31.63 1.35 29.64
C ASP A 605 -32.52 1.74 30.82
N VAL A 606 -32.57 0.88 31.83
CA VAL A 606 -33.38 1.08 33.03
C VAL A 606 -32.54 0.87 34.27
N CYS A 607 -32.85 1.62 35.32
CA CYS A 607 -32.22 1.45 36.61
C CYS A 607 -32.54 0.04 37.15
N LYS A 608 -31.55 -0.84 37.29
CA LYS A 608 -31.77 -2.16 37.89
C LYS A 608 -30.73 -2.41 38.98
N ALA A 609 -31.20 -2.43 40.23
CA ALA A 609 -30.38 -2.59 41.44
C ALA A 609 -29.26 -1.53 41.59
N GLY A 610 -29.56 -0.26 41.30
CA GLY A 610 -28.63 0.86 41.51
C GLY A 610 -27.58 1.07 40.41
N ALA A 611 -27.66 0.33 39.30
CA ALA A 611 -26.79 0.49 38.14
C ALA A 611 -27.62 0.70 36.88
N CYS A 612 -27.08 1.49 35.95
CA CYS A 612 -27.63 1.59 34.60
C CYS A 612 -27.33 0.32 33.85
N LYS A 613 -28.38 -0.36 33.40
CA LYS A 613 -28.24 -1.58 32.61
C LYS A 613 -29.20 -1.49 31.44
N GLY A 614 -28.68 -1.73 30.24
CA GLY A 614 -29.51 -2.09 29.11
C GLY A 614 -30.56 -3.14 29.46
N ALA A 615 -31.83 -2.81 29.18
CA ALA A 615 -32.89 -3.80 29.20
C ALA A 615 -32.71 -4.81 28.05
N ASP A 616 -32.30 -4.29 26.88
CA ASP A 616 -32.03 -5.02 25.67
C ASP A 616 -30.64 -4.66 25.13
N THR A 617 -29.94 -5.61 24.51
CA THR A 617 -28.72 -5.33 23.74
C THR A 617 -29.10 -4.74 22.39
N GLN A 618 -28.59 -3.54 22.06
CA GLN A 618 -28.59 -3.00 20.70
C GLN A 618 -27.93 -4.05 19.80
N THR A 619 -28.70 -4.62 18.88
CA THR A 619 -28.13 -5.42 17.81
C THR A 619 -27.39 -4.46 16.90
N CYS A 620 -26.06 -4.49 16.95
CA CYS A 620 -25.23 -3.77 16.00
C CYS A 620 -24.94 -4.58 14.75
N ASP A 621 -25.74 -5.61 14.53
CA ASP A 621 -25.88 -6.26 13.26
C ASP A 621 -26.48 -5.24 12.29
N ASP A 622 -25.64 -4.65 11.43
CA ASP A 622 -26.09 -3.82 10.32
C ASP A 622 -26.58 -4.68 9.14
N GLY A 623 -26.65 -6.00 9.32
CA GLY A 623 -27.00 -6.96 8.29
C GLY A 623 -25.87 -7.18 7.29
N ASN A 624 -24.68 -6.64 7.53
CA ASN A 624 -23.55 -6.76 6.62
C ASN A 624 -22.58 -7.82 7.14
N ALA A 625 -22.60 -8.99 6.51
CA ALA A 625 -21.70 -10.10 6.83
C ALA A 625 -20.20 -9.76 6.71
N CYS A 626 -19.86 -8.60 6.14
CA CYS A 626 -18.51 -8.15 5.89
C CYS A 626 -18.00 -7.11 6.88
N THR A 627 -18.78 -6.89 7.92
CA THR A 627 -18.37 -6.18 9.10
C THR A 627 -18.43 -7.12 10.29
N ASP A 628 -17.38 -7.08 11.09
CA ASP A 628 -17.47 -7.61 12.44
C ASP A 628 -18.25 -6.58 13.25
N ASP A 629 -19.52 -6.91 13.41
CA ASP A 629 -20.49 -6.13 14.17
C ASP A 629 -20.17 -6.23 15.64
N MET A 630 -19.35 -5.29 16.05
CA MET A 630 -19.00 -5.14 17.43
C MET A 630 -19.69 -3.88 17.90
N CYS A 631 -20.58 -4.04 18.86
CA CYS A 631 -21.02 -2.85 19.52
C CYS A 631 -19.92 -2.31 20.45
N SER A 632 -19.52 -1.05 20.23
CA SER A 632 -18.58 -0.33 21.05
C SER A 632 -19.32 0.48 22.11
N PRO A 633 -19.03 0.27 23.41
CA PRO A 633 -19.77 0.96 24.44
C PRO A 633 -19.74 2.49 24.33
N SER A 634 -18.64 3.11 23.91
CA SER A 634 -18.54 4.57 23.83
C SER A 634 -18.92 5.19 22.48
N LEU A 635 -19.01 4.41 21.40
CA LEU A 635 -19.22 4.91 20.02
C LEU A 635 -20.50 4.38 19.36
N GLY A 636 -21.17 3.42 20.00
CA GLY A 636 -22.33 2.73 19.44
C GLY A 636 -21.92 1.61 18.49
N CYS A 637 -22.79 1.31 17.54
CA CYS A 637 -22.52 0.25 16.57
C CYS A 637 -21.27 0.55 15.76
N LYS A 638 -20.27 -0.30 15.90
CA LYS A 638 -19.02 -0.22 15.16
C LYS A 638 -18.94 -1.42 14.22
N HIS A 639 -19.12 -1.14 12.95
CA HIS A 639 -19.04 -2.12 11.88
C HIS A 639 -17.60 -2.13 11.36
N THR A 640 -16.75 -2.97 11.94
CA THR A 640 -15.34 -3.03 11.54
C THR A 640 -15.22 -3.93 10.33
N ALA A 641 -14.72 -3.39 9.21
CA ALA A 641 -14.43 -4.17 8.01
C ALA A 641 -13.65 -5.44 8.36
N ASN A 642 -14.24 -6.61 8.11
CA ASN A 642 -13.58 -7.88 8.32
C ASN A 642 -13.09 -8.43 6.95
N SER A 643 -12.53 -9.64 6.95
CA SER A 643 -12.07 -10.33 5.74
C SER A 643 -12.68 -11.74 5.63
N ALA A 644 -13.85 -11.97 6.23
CA ALA A 644 -14.53 -13.25 6.24
C ALA A 644 -15.08 -13.61 4.84
N GLY A 645 -15.64 -14.80 4.70
CA GLY A 645 -16.53 -15.07 3.57
C GLY A 645 -17.89 -14.43 3.84
N CYS A 646 -18.41 -13.68 2.88
CA CYS A 646 -19.77 -13.15 2.92
C CYS A 646 -20.53 -13.53 1.65
N ASP A 647 -21.78 -13.10 1.52
CA ASP A 647 -22.63 -13.29 0.33
C ASP A 647 -23.28 -11.93 0.05
N ASP A 648 -22.99 -11.33 -1.11
CA ASP A 648 -23.49 -10.00 -1.45
C ASP A 648 -24.94 -10.04 -1.97
N GLY A 649 -25.58 -11.22 -1.90
CA GLY A 649 -26.93 -11.46 -2.41
C GLY A 649 -27.01 -11.30 -3.93
N ASN A 650 -25.87 -11.06 -4.57
CA ASN A 650 -25.78 -10.84 -5.98
C ASN A 650 -25.40 -12.18 -6.63
N PRO A 651 -26.30 -12.81 -7.40
CA PRO A 651 -26.01 -14.07 -8.08
C PRO A 651 -24.93 -13.93 -9.19
N CYS A 652 -24.30 -12.75 -9.26
CA CYS A 652 -23.29 -12.29 -10.20
C CYS A 652 -21.92 -12.15 -9.62
N THR A 653 -21.72 -12.74 -8.47
CA THR A 653 -20.54 -12.64 -7.65
C THR A 653 -20.30 -14.01 -7.03
N THR A 654 -19.04 -14.42 -6.96
CA THR A 654 -18.63 -15.70 -6.38
C THR A 654 -17.44 -15.49 -5.46
N LYS A 655 -17.36 -16.33 -4.42
CA LYS A 655 -16.32 -16.26 -3.38
C LYS A 655 -16.30 -14.89 -2.71
N ASP A 656 -17.48 -14.44 -2.30
CA ASP A 656 -17.62 -13.08 -1.80
C ASP A 656 -16.88 -12.97 -0.49
N THR A 657 -16.03 -11.96 -0.47
CA THR A 657 -15.12 -11.72 0.64
C THR A 657 -15.22 -10.28 1.02
N CYS A 658 -15.07 -10.09 2.31
CA CYS A 658 -15.21 -8.80 2.93
C CYS A 658 -13.99 -7.96 2.57
N ALA A 659 -14.22 -6.80 1.95
CA ALA A 659 -13.17 -5.85 1.66
C ALA A 659 -13.66 -4.44 2.01
N ALA A 660 -12.99 -3.80 2.96
CA ALA A 660 -13.31 -2.44 3.41
C ALA A 660 -14.80 -2.23 3.80
N ALA A 661 -15.38 -3.19 4.53
CA ALA A 661 -16.76 -3.17 5.04
C ALA A 661 -17.84 -3.33 3.95
N SER A 662 -17.49 -3.75 2.75
CA SER A 662 -18.45 -4.12 1.71
C SER A 662 -18.29 -5.59 1.33
N CYS A 663 -19.42 -6.24 1.11
CA CYS A 663 -19.45 -7.54 0.45
C CYS A 663 -19.10 -7.35 -1.00
N ALA A 664 -17.90 -7.78 -1.35
CA ALA A 664 -17.46 -7.77 -2.71
C ALA A 664 -17.19 -9.22 -3.10
N GLY A 665 -18.09 -9.77 -3.91
CA GLY A 665 -17.74 -10.89 -4.74
C GLY A 665 -16.66 -10.56 -5.73
N VAL A 666 -15.84 -11.57 -6.00
CA VAL A 666 -15.21 -11.60 -7.31
C VAL A 666 -16.37 -11.79 -8.28
N THR A 667 -16.55 -10.86 -9.21
CA THR A 667 -17.58 -10.95 -10.25
C THR A 667 -17.66 -12.39 -10.72
N ALA A 668 -18.83 -13.01 -10.54
CA ALA A 668 -19.11 -14.35 -11.01
C ALA A 668 -18.65 -14.33 -12.45
N ASN A 669 -17.73 -15.23 -12.76
CA ASN A 669 -17.29 -15.35 -14.11
C ASN A 669 -18.44 -15.97 -14.89
N CYS A 670 -19.33 -15.10 -15.35
CA CYS A 670 -20.45 -15.43 -16.21
C CYS A 670 -19.98 -15.67 -17.64
N ASP A 671 -18.67 -15.63 -17.87
CA ASP A 671 -18.07 -16.12 -19.09
C ASP A 671 -18.44 -17.59 -19.27
N ASP A 672 -19.35 -17.87 -20.21
CA ASP A 672 -19.63 -19.22 -20.69
C ASP A 672 -18.51 -19.73 -21.61
N ALA A 673 -17.36 -19.03 -21.63
CA ALA A 673 -16.22 -19.22 -22.49
C ALA A 673 -16.55 -19.02 -23.97
N ASN A 674 -17.65 -18.34 -24.27
CA ASN A 674 -18.05 -17.99 -25.62
C ASN A 674 -17.90 -16.47 -25.78
N GLY A 675 -16.76 -16.03 -26.31
CA GLY A 675 -16.43 -14.60 -26.46
C GLY A 675 -17.38 -13.77 -27.33
N CYS A 676 -18.48 -14.35 -27.80
CA CYS A 676 -19.48 -13.74 -28.67
C CYS A 676 -20.87 -13.73 -28.06
N THR A 677 -20.96 -14.09 -26.78
CA THR A 677 -22.04 -13.73 -25.86
C THR A 677 -21.52 -12.63 -24.94
N ALA A 678 -22.37 -11.64 -24.71
CA ALA A 678 -22.19 -10.63 -23.71
C ALA A 678 -22.57 -11.35 -22.44
N ASP A 679 -21.52 -11.83 -21.79
CA ASP A 679 -21.58 -12.43 -20.50
C ASP A 679 -21.67 -11.31 -19.50
N TYR A 680 -22.89 -10.90 -19.26
CA TYR A 680 -23.18 -9.99 -18.19
C TYR A 680 -23.97 -10.77 -17.18
N CYS A 681 -23.73 -10.41 -15.94
CA CYS A 681 -24.60 -10.92 -14.93
C CYS A 681 -25.75 -9.96 -14.71
N ALA A 682 -26.97 -10.48 -14.80
CA ALA A 682 -28.17 -9.69 -14.60
C ALA A 682 -28.53 -9.67 -13.11
N ALA A 683 -28.62 -8.46 -12.54
CA ALA A 683 -28.98 -8.25 -11.14
C ALA A 683 -30.28 -9.01 -10.78
N GLY A 684 -30.19 -9.88 -9.77
CA GLY A 684 -31.31 -10.70 -9.27
C GLY A 684 -31.63 -11.98 -10.05
N VAL A 685 -30.95 -12.27 -11.17
CA VAL A 685 -31.18 -13.48 -12.00
C VAL A 685 -29.93 -14.36 -12.08
N GLY A 686 -28.73 -13.78 -12.01
CA GLY A 686 -27.45 -14.48 -12.13
C GLY A 686 -26.90 -14.42 -13.56
N CYS A 687 -25.91 -15.26 -13.86
CA CYS A 687 -25.21 -15.20 -15.15
C CYS A 687 -26.14 -15.31 -16.35
N GLN A 688 -26.04 -14.34 -17.26
CA GLN A 688 -26.77 -14.30 -18.52
C GLN A 688 -25.79 -14.20 -19.68
N HIS A 689 -26.12 -14.86 -20.78
CA HIS A 689 -25.27 -14.95 -21.97
C HIS A 689 -26.08 -14.47 -23.18
N SER A 690 -25.99 -13.18 -23.51
CA SER A 690 -26.77 -12.60 -24.62
C SER A 690 -25.90 -12.46 -25.86
N ALA A 691 -26.34 -12.96 -27.01
CA ALA A 691 -25.55 -12.91 -28.25
C ALA A 691 -25.09 -11.47 -28.60
N MET A 692 -23.79 -11.27 -28.83
CA MET A 692 -23.19 -9.99 -29.23
C MET A 692 -22.95 -9.90 -30.73
N THR A 693 -22.69 -8.67 -31.18
CA THR A 693 -21.98 -8.36 -32.44
C THR A 693 -20.74 -7.54 -32.11
N GLY A 694 -19.54 -8.03 -32.46
CA GLY A 694 -18.26 -7.41 -32.07
C GLY A 694 -17.08 -8.32 -32.38
N SER A 695 -15.85 -7.92 -32.08
CA SER A 695 -14.68 -8.81 -32.21
C SER A 695 -14.63 -9.81 -31.07
N CYS A 696 -14.36 -11.09 -31.36
CA CYS A 696 -14.14 -12.12 -30.33
C CYS A 696 -12.88 -12.93 -30.63
N SER A 697 -12.56 -13.96 -29.82
CA SER A 697 -11.44 -14.88 -30.07
C SER A 697 -11.98 -16.31 -30.15
N ASP A 698 -11.65 -17.04 -31.20
CA ASP A 698 -12.14 -18.41 -31.44
C ASP A 698 -11.34 -19.48 -30.66
N GLY A 699 -10.40 -19.05 -29.80
CA GLY A 699 -9.52 -19.91 -29.03
C GLY A 699 -8.39 -20.51 -29.86
N GLU A 700 -8.33 -20.23 -31.17
CA GLU A 700 -7.19 -20.53 -32.01
C GLU A 700 -6.19 -19.36 -31.88
N PRO A 701 -4.99 -19.56 -31.30
CA PRO A 701 -4.01 -18.47 -31.08
C PRO A 701 -3.50 -17.82 -32.36
N CYS A 702 -4.00 -18.30 -33.49
CA CYS A 702 -3.49 -18.10 -34.81
C CYS A 702 -4.50 -17.46 -35.74
N THR A 703 -5.60 -16.89 -35.25
CA THR A 703 -6.58 -16.10 -35.99
C THR A 703 -6.60 -14.67 -35.43
N ALA A 704 -6.84 -13.68 -36.29
CA ALA A 704 -6.96 -12.28 -35.88
C ALA A 704 -8.21 -11.67 -36.52
N ALA A 705 -8.82 -10.73 -35.82
CA ALA A 705 -10.09 -10.11 -36.20
C ALA A 705 -11.27 -11.11 -36.25
N ASP A 706 -11.31 -12.09 -35.34
CA ASP A 706 -12.48 -12.94 -35.17
C ASP A 706 -13.66 -12.09 -34.70
N HIS A 707 -14.87 -12.48 -35.06
CA HIS A 707 -16.05 -11.68 -34.78
C HIS A 707 -17.28 -12.53 -34.43
N CYS A 708 -18.15 -11.91 -33.66
CA CYS A 708 -19.35 -12.49 -33.11
C CYS A 708 -20.44 -12.55 -34.18
N ALA A 709 -20.96 -13.75 -34.46
CA ALA A 709 -22.17 -13.90 -35.26
C ALA A 709 -23.14 -14.88 -34.59
N ALA A 710 -24.37 -14.40 -34.32
CA ALA A 710 -25.45 -15.18 -33.71
C ALA A 710 -25.05 -15.90 -32.40
N GLY A 711 -24.25 -15.24 -31.56
CA GLY A 711 -23.82 -15.79 -30.27
C GLY A 711 -22.74 -16.86 -30.40
N LYS A 712 -21.96 -16.89 -31.50
CA LYS A 712 -20.82 -17.80 -31.70
C LYS A 712 -19.62 -17.07 -32.28
N CYS A 713 -18.43 -17.54 -31.93
CA CYS A 713 -17.17 -17.03 -32.47
C CYS A 713 -16.92 -17.54 -33.85
N VAL A 714 -16.85 -16.60 -34.80
CA VAL A 714 -16.48 -16.89 -36.18
C VAL A 714 -15.07 -16.40 -36.39
N ALA A 715 -14.17 -17.35 -36.63
CA ALA A 715 -12.76 -17.14 -36.89
C ALA A 715 -12.48 -16.04 -37.93
N GLY A 716 -11.61 -15.11 -37.59
CA GLY A 716 -11.02 -14.13 -38.49
C GLY A 716 -9.83 -14.73 -39.26
N PRO A 717 -9.18 -13.97 -40.16
CA PRO A 717 -8.03 -14.44 -40.93
C PRO A 717 -6.88 -14.93 -40.04
N LYS A 718 -6.18 -16.00 -40.47
CA LYS A 718 -5.11 -16.69 -39.71
C LYS A 718 -3.79 -15.87 -39.66
N VAL A 719 -3.23 -15.58 -38.47
CA VAL A 719 -2.07 -14.69 -38.22
C VAL A 719 -0.87 -15.29 -37.44
N CYS A 720 -0.86 -16.53 -36.93
CA CYS A 720 0.41 -17.13 -36.46
C CYS A 720 1.34 -17.42 -37.64
N VAL A 721 2.21 -16.48 -37.98
CA VAL A 721 3.22 -16.70 -39.01
C VAL A 721 4.43 -17.34 -38.35
N LEU A 722 4.70 -18.61 -38.67
CA LEU A 722 5.97 -19.25 -38.35
C LEU A 722 7.09 -18.35 -38.90
N PRO A 723 8.08 -17.93 -38.10
CA PRO A 723 9.11 -17.01 -38.55
C PRO A 723 9.79 -17.57 -39.80
N THR A 724 10.05 -16.72 -40.80
CA THR A 724 10.68 -17.07 -42.08
C THR A 724 12.16 -17.43 -41.91
N VAL A 725 12.43 -18.49 -41.16
CA VAL A 725 13.75 -19.09 -40.99
C VAL A 725 13.99 -20.02 -42.19
N ALA A 726 14.96 -19.66 -43.04
CA ALA A 726 15.28 -20.43 -44.23
C ALA A 726 15.70 -21.87 -43.88
N GLY A 727 15.21 -22.86 -44.62
CA GLY A 727 15.56 -24.29 -44.43
C GLY A 727 14.51 -25.12 -43.71
N LEU A 728 13.34 -24.56 -43.37
CA LEU A 728 12.20 -25.36 -42.92
C LEU A 728 11.68 -26.22 -44.07
N VAL A 729 11.53 -27.52 -43.86
CA VAL A 729 11.07 -28.46 -44.89
C VAL A 729 9.68 -29.03 -44.58
N GLY A 730 9.32 -29.21 -43.31
CA GLY A 730 7.99 -29.68 -42.96
C GLY A 730 7.56 -29.28 -41.55
N ARG A 731 6.26 -29.08 -41.39
CA ARG A 731 5.58 -28.76 -40.13
C ARG A 731 4.33 -29.62 -40.02
N TRP A 732 4.28 -30.47 -39.01
CA TRP A 732 3.13 -31.32 -38.73
C TRP A 732 2.64 -31.05 -37.32
N ALA A 733 1.43 -30.53 -37.17
CA ALA A 733 0.81 -30.22 -35.88
C ALA A 733 -0.51 -30.98 -35.75
N ALA A 734 -0.73 -31.67 -34.63
CA ALA A 734 -1.88 -32.56 -34.42
C ALA A 734 -3.15 -31.81 -33.99
N ASP A 735 -3.00 -30.56 -33.53
CA ASP A 735 -4.08 -29.66 -33.11
C ASP A 735 -4.58 -28.73 -34.24
N ALA A 736 -3.97 -28.80 -35.44
CA ALA A 736 -4.40 -27.99 -36.57
C ALA A 736 -5.63 -28.60 -37.30
N PRO A 737 -6.61 -27.78 -37.72
CA PRO A 737 -7.74 -28.25 -38.52
C PRO A 737 -7.29 -28.96 -39.80
N ASP A 738 -7.92 -30.09 -40.12
CA ASP A 738 -7.67 -30.93 -41.31
C ASP A 738 -6.24 -31.50 -41.46
N SER A 739 -5.37 -31.30 -40.47
CA SER A 739 -3.99 -31.81 -40.54
C SER A 739 -3.92 -33.32 -40.34
N VAL A 740 -4.87 -33.94 -39.64
CA VAL A 740 -4.88 -35.36 -39.34
C VAL A 740 -6.09 -36.03 -40.00
N SER A 741 -5.85 -37.04 -40.83
CA SER A 741 -6.91 -37.91 -41.36
C SER A 741 -6.94 -39.23 -40.59
N ALA A 742 -8.13 -39.72 -40.24
CA ALA A 742 -8.30 -40.97 -39.50
C ALA A 742 -9.40 -41.86 -40.07
N THR A 743 -9.24 -43.18 -39.90
CA THR A 743 -10.21 -44.21 -40.28
C THR A 743 -10.31 -45.22 -39.12
N GLU A 744 -11.52 -45.55 -38.70
CA GLU A 744 -11.78 -46.53 -37.61
C GLU A 744 -10.99 -46.24 -36.31
N GLY A 745 -10.82 -44.94 -35.98
CA GLY A 745 -10.13 -44.50 -34.76
C GLY A 745 -8.59 -44.52 -34.83
N SER A 746 -8.00 -44.91 -35.97
CA SER A 746 -6.56 -44.85 -36.24
C SER A 746 -6.25 -43.78 -37.30
N VAL A 747 -5.20 -43.01 -37.08
CA VAL A 747 -4.70 -41.96 -37.97
C VAL A 747 -4.03 -42.59 -39.19
N THR A 748 -4.55 -42.30 -40.38
CA THR A 748 -4.06 -42.81 -41.65
C THR A 748 -3.04 -41.88 -42.30
N ALA A 749 -3.15 -40.56 -42.07
CA ALA A 749 -2.18 -39.59 -42.55
C ALA A 749 -2.09 -38.33 -41.67
N TRP A 750 -0.93 -37.67 -41.70
CA TRP A 750 -0.66 -36.37 -41.06
C TRP A 750 -0.06 -35.40 -42.10
N GLN A 751 -0.83 -34.37 -42.44
CA GLN A 751 -0.55 -33.41 -43.52
C GLN A 751 0.39 -32.29 -43.06
N ASP A 752 1.31 -31.90 -43.94
CA ASP A 752 2.22 -30.77 -43.75
C ASP A 752 1.51 -29.42 -43.90
N LEU A 753 1.81 -28.51 -42.97
CA LEU A 753 1.24 -27.18 -42.89
C LEU A 753 2.12 -26.10 -43.54
N THR A 754 3.31 -26.45 -44.07
CA THR A 754 4.19 -25.48 -44.76
C THR A 754 3.80 -25.19 -46.20
N GLY A 755 2.77 -25.86 -46.72
CA GLY A 755 2.33 -25.74 -48.11
C GLY A 755 3.25 -26.46 -49.12
N LYS A 756 4.20 -27.27 -48.65
CA LYS A 756 5.11 -28.07 -49.50
C LYS A 756 4.57 -29.45 -49.86
N GLY A 757 3.38 -29.80 -49.36
CA GLY A 757 2.64 -30.99 -49.78
C GLY A 757 3.17 -32.31 -49.24
N HIS A 758 4.00 -32.29 -48.19
CA HIS A 758 4.51 -33.51 -47.56
C HIS A 758 3.44 -34.17 -46.67
N VAL A 759 3.23 -35.49 -46.80
CA VAL A 759 2.22 -36.20 -46.00
C VAL A 759 2.82 -37.44 -45.37
N LEU A 760 2.81 -37.51 -44.04
CA LEU A 760 3.23 -38.68 -43.27
C LEU A 760 2.09 -39.70 -43.25
N THR A 761 2.28 -40.88 -43.83
CA THR A 761 1.24 -41.92 -43.95
C THR A 761 1.49 -43.11 -43.02
N ALA A 762 0.45 -43.82 -42.62
CA ALA A 762 0.58 -45.03 -41.78
C ALA A 762 1.58 -46.03 -42.37
N ALA A 763 2.51 -46.52 -41.54
CA ALA A 763 3.57 -47.44 -41.96
C ALA A 763 3.06 -48.83 -42.40
N GLY A 764 1.78 -49.14 -42.14
CA GLY A 764 1.09 -50.35 -42.57
C GLY A 764 -0.35 -50.42 -42.05
N PRO A 765 -1.16 -51.41 -42.50
CA PRO A 765 -2.55 -51.57 -42.06
C PRO A 765 -2.64 -51.76 -40.53
N GLY A 766 -3.47 -50.94 -39.86
CA GLY A 766 -3.62 -50.97 -38.40
C GLY A 766 -2.43 -50.43 -37.59
N GLN A 767 -1.42 -49.87 -38.26
CA GLN A 767 -0.21 -49.33 -37.63
C GLN A 767 -0.22 -47.80 -37.54
N GLY A 768 -1.35 -47.13 -37.79
CA GLY A 768 -1.48 -45.69 -37.63
C GLY A 768 -1.67 -45.28 -36.16
N PRO A 769 -1.11 -44.15 -35.68
CA PRO A 769 -1.29 -43.69 -34.30
C PRO A 769 -2.76 -43.41 -33.99
N VAL A 770 -3.09 -43.18 -32.73
CA VAL A 770 -4.45 -42.80 -32.32
C VAL A 770 -4.44 -41.41 -31.71
N VAL A 771 -5.57 -40.70 -31.78
CA VAL A 771 -5.69 -39.40 -31.12
C VAL A 771 -5.74 -39.62 -29.61
N ASP A 772 -4.85 -38.94 -28.87
CA ASP A 772 -4.78 -38.98 -27.42
C ASP A 772 -5.62 -37.88 -26.79
N LYS A 773 -6.56 -38.28 -25.93
CA LYS A 773 -7.45 -37.36 -25.21
C LYS A 773 -6.77 -36.63 -24.05
N LEU A 774 -5.65 -37.13 -23.54
CA LEU A 774 -4.87 -36.44 -22.50
C LEU A 774 -4.01 -35.29 -23.06
N GLY A 775 -3.70 -35.30 -24.36
CA GLY A 775 -3.06 -34.20 -25.09
C GLY A 775 -1.62 -33.77 -24.69
N VAL A 776 -0.93 -32.96 -25.49
CA VAL A 776 0.35 -32.34 -25.07
C VAL A 776 0.05 -30.90 -24.68
N PHE A 777 0.49 -30.47 -23.49
CA PHE A 777 0.07 -29.18 -22.89
C PHE A 777 -1.46 -28.93 -22.91
N GLY A 778 -2.25 -30.00 -22.73
CA GLY A 778 -3.72 -29.92 -22.73
C GLY A 778 -4.38 -29.87 -24.12
N ARG A 779 -3.61 -30.02 -25.21
CA ARG A 779 -4.11 -29.95 -26.61
C ARG A 779 -4.05 -31.30 -27.33
N PRO A 780 -4.90 -31.53 -28.36
CA PRO A 780 -4.90 -32.78 -29.12
C PRO A 780 -3.50 -33.19 -29.58
N ALA A 781 -3.19 -34.47 -29.44
CA ALA A 781 -1.91 -35.05 -29.81
C ALA A 781 -2.07 -36.47 -30.33
N LEU A 782 -1.05 -36.98 -31.00
CA LEU A 782 -1.04 -38.34 -31.53
C LEU A 782 -0.26 -39.27 -30.61
N ASN A 783 -0.89 -40.36 -30.18
CA ASN A 783 -0.27 -41.43 -29.41
C ASN A 783 0.13 -42.58 -30.34
N PHE A 784 1.44 -42.80 -30.43
CA PHE A 784 2.06 -43.81 -31.30
C PHE A 784 2.18 -45.19 -30.64
N GLY A 785 1.62 -45.37 -29.45
CA GLY A 785 1.68 -46.59 -28.63
C GLY A 785 1.37 -47.90 -29.35
N GLY A 786 2.08 -48.98 -28.99
CA GLY A 786 1.76 -50.34 -29.45
C GLY A 786 2.20 -50.67 -30.88
N GLY A 787 3.32 -50.09 -31.35
CA GLY A 787 3.92 -50.41 -32.65
C GLY A 787 3.39 -49.58 -33.82
N LYS A 788 2.74 -48.45 -33.52
CA LYS A 788 2.14 -47.55 -34.50
C LYS A 788 3.17 -46.52 -34.96
N GLY A 789 3.14 -46.14 -36.23
CA GLY A 789 4.10 -45.23 -36.83
C GLY A 789 3.58 -44.59 -38.11
N LEU A 790 4.07 -43.38 -38.39
CA LEU A 790 3.86 -42.70 -39.66
C LEU A 790 5.21 -42.57 -40.40
N ALA A 791 5.16 -42.62 -41.72
CA ALA A 791 6.32 -42.62 -42.59
C ALA A 791 6.11 -41.69 -43.80
N LEU A 792 7.15 -40.97 -44.18
CA LEU A 792 7.19 -40.15 -45.40
C LEU A 792 8.32 -40.65 -46.29
N SER A 793 7.95 -41.14 -47.47
CA SER A 793 8.88 -41.44 -48.55
C SER A 793 9.24 -40.13 -49.27
N ASN A 794 10.52 -39.94 -49.62
CA ASN A 794 11.04 -38.79 -50.40
C ASN A 794 11.16 -37.46 -49.63
N LEU A 795 11.71 -37.50 -48.42
CA LEU A 795 12.24 -36.29 -47.77
C LEU A 795 13.75 -36.22 -48.06
N ASP A 796 14.25 -35.11 -48.60
CA ASP A 796 15.69 -34.90 -48.74
C ASP A 796 16.29 -34.57 -47.39
N LEU A 797 16.88 -35.58 -46.79
CA LEU A 797 17.44 -35.50 -45.46
C LEU A 797 18.96 -35.34 -45.58
N GLY A 798 19.43 -34.09 -45.53
CA GLY A 798 20.85 -33.76 -45.62
C GLY A 798 21.69 -34.26 -44.43
N SER A 799 23.02 -34.12 -44.54
CA SER A 799 23.96 -34.41 -43.43
C SER A 799 23.89 -33.40 -42.26
N GLU A 800 23.05 -32.38 -42.38
CA GLU A 800 22.78 -31.37 -41.36
C GLU A 800 21.28 -31.23 -41.15
N ALA A 801 20.84 -31.21 -39.89
CA ALA A 801 19.42 -31.09 -39.58
C ALA A 801 19.19 -30.46 -38.21
N THR A 802 18.05 -29.77 -38.08
CA THR A 802 17.51 -29.33 -36.79
C THR A 802 16.05 -29.75 -36.71
N ILE A 803 15.67 -30.47 -35.66
CA ILE A 803 14.31 -30.92 -35.43
C ILE A 803 13.81 -30.43 -34.08
N PHE A 804 12.57 -29.95 -34.06
CA PHE A 804 11.83 -29.63 -32.85
C PHE A 804 10.67 -30.60 -32.71
N VAL A 805 10.48 -31.13 -31.51
CA VAL A 805 9.39 -32.05 -31.19
C VAL A 805 8.71 -31.59 -29.92
N VAL A 806 7.40 -31.35 -30.01
CA VAL A 806 6.52 -31.09 -28.86
C VAL A 806 5.89 -32.42 -28.46
N LEU A 807 6.19 -32.93 -27.26
CA LEU A 807 5.78 -34.28 -26.86
C LEU A 807 5.41 -34.38 -25.37
N ARG A 808 4.66 -35.42 -25.02
CA ARG A 808 4.51 -35.89 -23.64
C ARG A 808 5.34 -37.15 -23.44
N ALA A 809 6.16 -37.17 -22.40
CA ALA A 809 7.09 -38.25 -22.13
C ALA A 809 6.37 -39.55 -21.74
N ALA A 810 6.85 -40.68 -22.27
CA ALA A 810 6.26 -41.99 -22.05
C ALA A 810 6.73 -42.63 -20.72
N PRO A 811 5.95 -43.55 -20.11
CA PRO A 811 6.38 -44.31 -18.94
C PRO A 811 7.47 -45.36 -19.23
N ALA A 812 8.17 -45.76 -18.16
CA ALA A 812 9.53 -46.31 -18.09
C ALA A 812 9.84 -47.68 -18.75
N SER A 813 8.98 -48.25 -19.61
CA SER A 813 9.14 -49.64 -20.07
C SER A 813 9.42 -49.84 -21.57
N ALA A 814 9.73 -48.80 -22.34
CA ALA A 814 9.88 -48.95 -23.80
C ALA A 814 11.20 -48.40 -24.36
N ASN A 815 12.02 -49.28 -24.96
CA ASN A 815 13.05 -48.89 -25.92
C ASN A 815 12.35 -48.43 -27.22
N ALA A 816 12.23 -47.12 -27.44
CA ALA A 816 11.25 -46.57 -28.39
C ALA A 816 11.75 -45.34 -29.16
N ALA A 817 11.51 -45.28 -30.48
CA ALA A 817 11.87 -44.16 -31.35
C ALA A 817 10.82 -43.03 -31.33
N VAL A 818 11.23 -41.78 -31.15
CA VAL A 818 10.37 -40.59 -31.27
C VAL A 818 10.34 -40.12 -32.71
N ALA A 819 11.51 -39.91 -33.30
CA ALA A 819 11.70 -39.57 -34.70
C ALA A 819 12.98 -40.22 -35.22
N HIS A 820 12.95 -40.66 -36.48
CA HIS A 820 14.03 -41.43 -37.08
C HIS A 820 14.26 -41.11 -38.55
N HIS A 821 15.53 -41.19 -38.95
CA HIS A 821 15.97 -41.00 -40.31
C HIS A 821 16.53 -42.32 -40.85
N GLY A 822 15.85 -43.02 -41.76
CA GLY A 822 16.43 -44.21 -42.41
C GLY A 822 16.57 -45.46 -41.51
N ASN A 823 17.76 -46.10 -41.52
CA ASN A 823 18.12 -47.31 -40.76
C ASN A 823 18.89 -46.97 -39.48
N LYS A 824 18.38 -47.48 -38.35
CA LYS A 824 18.84 -47.22 -36.99
C LYS A 824 20.33 -47.48 -36.78
N ASP A 825 20.87 -48.45 -37.51
CA ASP A 825 22.26 -48.87 -37.38
C ASP A 825 23.24 -47.97 -38.14
N THR A 826 22.77 -47.02 -38.96
CA THR A 826 23.64 -46.20 -39.83
C THR A 826 23.30 -44.71 -39.84
N ASP A 827 22.14 -44.33 -39.34
CA ASP A 827 21.59 -42.98 -39.42
C ASP A 827 21.20 -42.44 -38.03
N TRP A 828 20.62 -41.24 -37.95
CA TRP A 828 20.31 -40.64 -36.66
C TRP A 828 18.92 -41.00 -36.13
N SER A 829 18.82 -41.19 -34.81
CA SER A 829 17.57 -41.42 -34.09
C SER A 829 17.43 -40.52 -32.87
N LEU A 830 16.22 -40.03 -32.60
CA LEU A 830 15.82 -39.51 -31.29
C LEU A 830 14.95 -40.57 -30.61
N ARG A 831 15.38 -41.08 -29.46
CA ARG A 831 14.72 -42.22 -28.80
C ARG A 831 14.77 -42.15 -27.29
N TYR A 832 13.91 -42.92 -26.64
CA TYR A 832 14.00 -43.16 -25.20
C TYR A 832 15.13 -44.17 -24.87
N SER A 833 15.75 -43.99 -23.69
CA SER A 833 16.63 -44.97 -23.06
C SER A 833 15.91 -46.26 -22.67
N SER A 834 16.67 -47.33 -22.44
CA SER A 834 16.20 -48.53 -21.76
C SER A 834 15.74 -48.15 -20.36
N GLY A 835 14.44 -47.99 -20.15
CA GLY A 835 13.88 -47.46 -18.91
C GLY A 835 13.00 -46.21 -19.08
N GLY A 836 12.86 -45.63 -20.27
CA GLY A 836 11.94 -44.51 -20.57
C GLY A 836 12.17 -43.20 -19.81
N ASP A 837 13.26 -43.11 -19.05
CA ASP A 837 13.61 -42.03 -18.13
C ASP A 837 14.49 -40.94 -18.77
N SER A 838 14.96 -41.15 -20.00
CA SER A 838 15.74 -40.18 -20.74
C SER A 838 15.56 -40.27 -22.24
N LEU A 839 15.67 -39.13 -22.94
CA LEU A 839 15.77 -39.03 -24.39
C LEU A 839 17.23 -39.00 -24.82
N ARG A 840 17.56 -39.68 -25.92
CA ARG A 840 18.91 -39.79 -26.46
C ARG A 840 18.91 -39.62 -27.96
N MET A 841 19.97 -39.01 -28.45
CA MET A 841 20.32 -39.04 -29.86
C MET A 841 21.35 -40.15 -30.12
N GLN A 842 21.15 -40.97 -31.14
CA GLN A 842 22.10 -42.02 -31.55
C GLN A 842 22.40 -41.93 -33.04
N SER A 843 23.60 -42.36 -33.45
CA SER A 843 23.86 -42.80 -34.82
C SER A 843 24.84 -43.95 -34.86
N ALA A 844 24.73 -44.81 -35.88
CA ALA A 844 25.74 -45.81 -36.21
C ALA A 844 26.05 -46.83 -35.07
N ASN A 845 25.05 -47.23 -34.27
CA ASN A 845 25.20 -48.10 -33.09
C ASN A 845 26.18 -47.63 -31.99
N ASP A 846 26.74 -46.43 -32.10
CA ASP A 846 27.55 -45.86 -31.05
C ASP A 846 26.63 -45.29 -29.96
N ALA A 847 26.64 -45.92 -28.79
CA ALA A 847 25.96 -45.44 -27.59
C ALA A 847 26.68 -44.21 -26.96
N THR A 848 27.12 -43.26 -27.79
CA THR A 848 27.90 -42.09 -27.38
C THR A 848 27.03 -40.83 -27.40
N GLY A 849 26.04 -40.79 -26.51
CA GLY A 849 25.14 -39.65 -26.35
C GLY A 849 24.83 -39.38 -24.89
N VAL A 850 25.00 -38.14 -24.45
CA VAL A 850 24.52 -37.67 -23.14
C VAL A 850 22.99 -37.75 -23.15
N ALA A 851 22.44 -38.40 -22.14
CA ALA A 851 21.00 -38.62 -22.02
C ALA A 851 20.31 -37.41 -21.41
N LEU A 852 19.24 -36.95 -22.05
CA LEU A 852 18.42 -35.86 -21.52
C LEU A 852 17.32 -36.45 -20.63
N PRO A 853 17.32 -36.19 -19.32
CA PRO A 853 16.32 -36.78 -18.42
C PRO A 853 14.93 -36.23 -18.74
N VAL A 854 13.94 -37.11 -18.76
CA VAL A 854 12.52 -36.77 -18.92
C VAL A 854 11.69 -37.53 -17.90
N GLN A 855 10.65 -36.90 -17.38
CA GLN A 855 9.74 -37.50 -16.42
C GLN A 855 8.50 -38.01 -17.14
N ALA A 856 8.16 -39.28 -16.93
CA ALA A 856 6.97 -39.89 -17.50
C ALA A 856 5.71 -39.04 -17.23
N GLY A 857 4.90 -38.82 -18.26
CA GLY A 857 3.67 -38.04 -18.19
C GLY A 857 3.84 -36.52 -18.30
N GLN A 858 5.06 -35.98 -18.23
CA GLN A 858 5.32 -34.54 -18.41
C GLN A 858 5.43 -34.15 -19.89
N SER A 859 5.03 -32.92 -20.21
CA SER A 859 5.12 -32.37 -21.58
C SER A 859 6.40 -31.55 -21.77
N TYR A 860 7.03 -31.69 -22.93
CA TYR A 860 8.33 -31.12 -23.26
C TYR A 860 8.35 -30.55 -24.69
N VAL A 861 9.12 -29.48 -24.89
CA VAL A 861 9.63 -29.12 -26.21
C VAL A 861 11.10 -29.51 -26.29
N VAL A 862 11.41 -30.39 -27.23
CA VAL A 862 12.73 -30.99 -27.42
C VAL A 862 13.31 -30.50 -28.73
N THR A 863 14.55 -30.00 -28.69
CA THR A 863 15.30 -29.61 -29.88
C THR A 863 16.52 -30.48 -30.04
N ALA A 864 16.69 -31.05 -31.24
CA ALA A 864 17.85 -31.83 -31.63
C ALA A 864 18.53 -31.18 -32.85
N ARG A 865 19.86 -30.97 -32.76
CA ARG A 865 20.69 -30.38 -33.81
C ARG A 865 21.81 -31.33 -34.19
N ILE A 866 22.00 -31.49 -35.50
CA ILE A 866 23.01 -32.38 -36.07
C ILE A 866 23.81 -31.63 -37.15
N SER A 867 25.13 -31.72 -37.05
CA SER A 867 26.09 -31.18 -38.01
C SER A 867 27.32 -32.10 -38.14
N PRO A 868 28.15 -31.96 -39.19
CA PRO A 868 29.41 -32.69 -39.34
C PRO A 868 30.36 -32.52 -38.14
N ALA A 869 30.28 -31.39 -37.43
CA ALA A 869 31.19 -31.06 -36.33
C ALA A 869 30.60 -31.31 -34.93
N SER A 870 29.27 -31.40 -34.80
CA SER A 870 28.63 -31.45 -33.49
C SER A 870 27.22 -32.00 -33.51
N ARG A 871 26.84 -32.61 -32.38
CA ARG A 871 25.49 -33.07 -32.10
C ARG A 871 25.05 -32.48 -30.76
N GLY A 872 23.79 -32.07 -30.68
CA GLY A 872 23.27 -31.52 -29.45
C GLY A 872 21.78 -31.77 -29.26
N LEU A 873 21.40 -31.98 -28.00
CA LEU A 873 20.02 -32.17 -27.55
C LEU A 873 19.72 -31.20 -26.40
N TRP A 874 18.57 -30.52 -26.47
CA TRP A 874 18.12 -29.52 -25.49
C TRP A 874 16.62 -29.64 -25.23
N THR A 875 16.16 -29.20 -24.05
CA THR A 875 14.73 -28.97 -23.77
C THR A 875 14.47 -27.61 -23.16
N THR A 876 13.24 -27.13 -23.29
CA THR A 876 12.81 -25.82 -22.77
C THR A 876 12.58 -25.80 -21.25
N THR A 877 12.50 -26.96 -20.59
CA THR A 877 12.17 -27.08 -19.16
C THR A 877 13.35 -27.52 -18.27
N SER A 878 14.50 -27.92 -18.84
CA SER A 878 15.73 -28.23 -18.09
C SER A 878 16.96 -27.57 -18.71
N THR A 879 17.87 -27.05 -17.87
CA THR A 879 19.13 -26.40 -18.30
C THR A 879 20.23 -27.38 -18.74
N THR A 880 19.89 -28.63 -19.02
CA THR A 880 20.86 -29.68 -19.38
C THR A 880 21.06 -29.75 -20.88
N SER A 881 22.16 -29.13 -21.36
CA SER A 881 22.64 -29.28 -22.73
C SER A 881 23.55 -30.51 -22.84
N ALA A 882 23.19 -31.45 -23.68
CA ALA A 882 23.98 -32.63 -24.02
C ALA A 882 24.73 -32.36 -25.34
N LYS A 883 26.04 -32.03 -25.31
CA LYS A 883 26.88 -31.96 -26.52
C LYS A 883 27.88 -33.12 -26.54
N THR A 884 27.92 -33.89 -27.62
CA THR A 884 28.96 -34.90 -27.86
C THR A 884 29.71 -34.60 -29.16
N GLY A 885 31.03 -34.85 -29.16
CA GLY A 885 31.85 -34.87 -30.36
C GLY A 885 31.90 -36.30 -30.92
N GLY A 886 31.65 -36.46 -32.21
CA GLY A 886 31.73 -37.75 -32.90
C GLY A 886 31.92 -37.54 -34.39
N THR A 887 32.73 -38.40 -35.02
CA THR A 887 33.16 -38.34 -36.43
C THR A 887 32.35 -39.23 -37.38
N SER A 888 31.27 -39.87 -36.92
CA SER A 888 30.47 -40.78 -37.74
C SER A 888 29.65 -40.02 -38.79
N THR A 889 29.93 -40.33 -40.06
CA THR A 889 29.32 -39.77 -41.27
C THR A 889 27.89 -40.25 -41.42
N ILE A 890 26.93 -39.32 -41.45
CA ILE A 890 25.58 -39.59 -41.95
C ILE A 890 25.73 -39.96 -43.43
N VAL A 891 25.17 -41.09 -43.85
CA VAL A 891 25.23 -41.52 -45.26
C VAL A 891 24.24 -40.65 -46.06
N PRO A 892 24.71 -39.79 -46.99
CA PRO A 892 23.82 -38.93 -47.75
C PRO A 892 22.97 -39.75 -48.73
N GLY A 893 21.65 -39.53 -48.76
CA GLY A 893 20.72 -40.15 -49.72
C GLY A 893 19.29 -40.25 -49.19
N SER A 894 18.30 -40.21 -50.11
CA SER A 894 16.87 -40.25 -49.76
C SER A 894 16.50 -41.55 -49.03
N LYS A 895 16.27 -41.43 -47.73
CA LYS A 895 15.75 -42.49 -46.85
C LYS A 895 14.44 -42.03 -46.19
N THR A 896 13.58 -42.98 -45.86
CA THR A 896 12.25 -42.68 -45.27
C THR A 896 12.41 -42.02 -43.90
N PHE A 897 11.69 -40.92 -43.67
CA PHE A 897 11.56 -40.29 -42.36
C PHE A 897 10.40 -40.94 -41.60
N TYR A 898 10.66 -41.40 -40.38
CA TYR A 898 9.67 -42.08 -39.56
C TYR A 898 9.41 -41.33 -38.25
N VAL A 899 8.15 -41.36 -37.82
CA VAL A 899 7.69 -40.83 -36.52
C VAL A 899 6.99 -41.95 -35.75
N GLY A 900 7.40 -42.16 -34.50
CA GLY A 900 6.80 -43.14 -33.59
C GLY A 900 7.11 -44.62 -33.88
N ARG A 901 7.83 -44.96 -34.95
CA ARG A 901 8.33 -46.33 -35.18
C ARG A 901 9.63 -46.32 -35.97
N SER A 902 10.52 -47.28 -35.73
CA SER A 902 11.69 -47.50 -36.60
C SER A 902 11.34 -48.36 -37.83
N ASP A 903 12.23 -48.35 -38.82
CA ASP A 903 12.22 -49.26 -39.96
C ASP A 903 12.44 -50.74 -39.55
N SER A 904 13.15 -50.96 -38.43
CA SER A 904 13.31 -52.28 -37.79
C SER A 904 12.09 -52.73 -36.97
N GLY A 905 11.03 -51.92 -36.91
CA GLY A 905 9.76 -52.29 -36.30
C GLY A 905 9.63 -51.99 -34.80
N GLU A 906 10.58 -51.27 -34.20
CA GLU A 906 10.55 -50.90 -32.78
C GLU A 906 9.40 -49.94 -32.48
N ALA A 907 8.52 -50.33 -31.57
CA ALA A 907 7.35 -49.58 -31.16
C ALA A 907 7.71 -48.34 -30.34
N SER A 908 7.04 -47.22 -30.59
CA SER A 908 7.07 -46.08 -29.68
C SER A 908 5.84 -46.02 -28.79
N ASN A 909 6.00 -45.40 -27.62
CA ASN A 909 4.91 -44.98 -26.76
C ASN A 909 4.88 -43.44 -26.62
N ALA A 910 5.50 -42.72 -27.56
CA ALA A 910 5.50 -41.27 -27.57
C ALA A 910 4.10 -40.71 -27.87
N VAL A 911 3.77 -39.64 -27.17
CA VAL A 911 2.64 -38.79 -27.50
C VAL A 911 3.19 -37.50 -28.07
N ILE A 912 2.88 -37.17 -29.32
CA ILE A 912 3.49 -36.05 -30.06
C ILE A 912 2.41 -35.07 -30.51
N GLY A 913 2.63 -33.80 -30.20
CA GLY A 913 1.76 -32.68 -30.57
C GLY A 913 2.19 -31.99 -31.87
N GLU A 914 3.47 -31.64 -32.02
CA GLU A 914 3.98 -30.97 -33.22
C GLU A 914 5.43 -31.36 -33.53
N ILE A 915 5.77 -31.41 -34.82
CA ILE A 915 7.12 -31.61 -35.35
C ILE A 915 7.46 -30.50 -36.36
N LEU A 916 8.60 -29.84 -36.17
CA LEU A 916 9.22 -28.95 -37.15
C LEU A 916 10.55 -29.56 -37.61
N TYR A 917 10.73 -29.74 -38.91
CA TYR A 917 11.97 -30.27 -39.48
C TYR A 917 12.65 -29.25 -40.39
N TYR A 918 13.92 -28.95 -40.09
CA TYR A 918 14.81 -28.12 -40.90
C TYR A 918 15.94 -28.98 -41.48
N ASN A 919 16.18 -28.87 -42.79
CA ASN A 919 17.25 -29.59 -43.51
C ASN A 919 18.63 -28.93 -43.38
N LYS A 920 18.86 -28.20 -42.28
CA LYS A 920 20.13 -27.57 -41.95
C LYS A 920 20.29 -27.44 -40.44
N ALA A 921 21.52 -27.20 -39.99
CA ALA A 921 21.78 -26.76 -38.63
C ALA A 921 21.37 -25.28 -38.46
N LEU A 922 20.45 -24.97 -37.54
CA LEU A 922 20.05 -23.60 -37.23
C LEU A 922 21.07 -22.89 -36.32
N SER A 923 21.16 -21.56 -36.42
CA SER A 923 21.92 -20.75 -35.44
C SER A 923 21.24 -20.76 -34.08
N ASP A 924 21.96 -20.41 -33.01
CA ASP A 924 21.39 -20.40 -31.66
C ASP A 924 20.26 -19.35 -31.53
N ASP A 925 20.36 -18.22 -32.24
CA ASP A 925 19.32 -17.18 -32.29
C ASP A 925 18.08 -17.63 -33.07
N ASP A 926 18.27 -18.32 -34.20
CA ASP A 926 17.16 -18.91 -34.96
C ASP A 926 16.44 -19.98 -34.12
N VAL A 927 17.19 -20.78 -33.36
CA VAL A 927 16.62 -21.76 -32.43
C VAL A 927 15.75 -21.05 -31.39
N GLN A 928 16.21 -19.96 -30.78
CA GLN A 928 15.40 -19.20 -29.82
C GLN A 928 14.16 -18.60 -30.45
N THR A 929 14.27 -18.12 -31.68
CA THR A 929 13.14 -17.57 -32.45
C THR A 929 12.06 -18.62 -32.70
N VAL A 930 12.46 -19.83 -33.10
CA VAL A 930 11.53 -20.97 -33.30
C VAL A 930 10.95 -21.45 -31.96
N LEU A 931 11.73 -21.44 -30.88
CA LEU A 931 11.24 -21.76 -29.53
C LEU A 931 10.25 -20.74 -28.97
N ALA A 932 10.37 -19.46 -29.34
CA ALA A 932 9.41 -18.42 -28.99
C ALA A 932 8.07 -18.62 -29.72
N TYR A 933 8.13 -18.99 -30.99
CA TYR A 933 6.96 -19.42 -31.75
C TYR A 933 6.28 -20.63 -31.07
N LEU A 934 7.02 -21.70 -30.78
CA LEU A 934 6.44 -22.90 -30.15
C LEU A 934 5.85 -22.62 -28.76
N ARG A 935 6.47 -21.73 -27.97
CA ARG A 935 5.96 -21.23 -26.68
C ARG A 935 4.59 -20.58 -26.80
N THR A 936 4.46 -19.70 -27.78
CA THR A 936 3.22 -18.98 -28.05
C THR A 936 2.17 -19.93 -28.62
N ALA A 937 2.57 -20.74 -29.61
CA ALA A 937 1.69 -21.67 -30.30
C ALA A 937 1.10 -22.72 -29.33
N TRP A 938 1.86 -23.24 -28.36
CA TRP A 938 1.43 -24.28 -27.41
C TRP A 938 1.13 -23.75 -25.99
N ALA A 939 1.12 -22.43 -25.79
CA ALA A 939 0.77 -21.77 -24.53
C ALA A 939 1.47 -22.31 -23.26
N PHE A 940 2.75 -22.68 -23.35
CA PHE A 940 3.50 -23.21 -22.20
C PHE A 940 4.43 -22.16 -21.55
N ALA A 941 4.54 -22.20 -20.22
CA ALA A 941 5.27 -21.21 -19.42
C ALA A 941 6.79 -21.21 -19.70
N ALA A 942 7.42 -20.04 -19.64
CA ALA A 942 8.87 -19.91 -19.69
C ALA A 942 9.52 -20.60 -18.46
N PRO A 943 10.71 -21.23 -18.59
CA PRO A 943 11.36 -21.88 -17.45
C PRO A 943 11.66 -20.85 -16.33
N LYS A 944 11.42 -21.25 -15.08
CA LYS A 944 11.87 -20.47 -13.91
C LYS A 944 13.40 -20.36 -13.94
N PRO A 945 13.97 -19.18 -13.66
CA PRO A 945 15.40 -18.95 -13.82
C PRO A 945 16.22 -19.79 -12.80
N ASN A 946 17.39 -20.26 -13.23
CA ASN A 946 18.19 -21.30 -12.58
C ASN A 946 19.18 -20.78 -11.52
N TRP A 947 18.76 -19.86 -10.64
CA TRP A 947 19.64 -19.26 -9.63
C TRP A 947 19.30 -19.73 -8.21
N ALA A 948 20.34 -19.88 -7.38
CA ALA A 948 20.24 -20.27 -5.98
C ALA A 948 20.62 -19.08 -5.08
N TRP A 949 19.90 -18.90 -3.98
CA TRP A 949 20.15 -17.83 -3.02
C TRP A 949 20.16 -18.38 -1.60
N TYR A 950 21.16 -17.92 -0.84
CA TYR A 950 21.43 -18.35 0.52
C TYR A 950 21.65 -17.15 1.44
N ASP A 951 21.07 -17.19 2.64
CA ASP A 951 21.06 -16.08 3.61
C ASP A 951 21.29 -16.58 5.05
N ALA A 952 22.24 -15.99 5.77
CA ALA A 952 22.56 -16.32 7.16
C ALA A 952 21.74 -15.51 8.21
N SER A 953 20.89 -14.57 7.77
CA SER A 953 20.25 -13.56 8.64
C SER A 953 18.82 -13.85 9.11
N ASP A 954 18.17 -14.93 8.63
CA ASP A 954 16.76 -15.20 8.92
C ASP A 954 16.57 -16.13 10.13
N SER A 955 16.40 -15.51 11.29
CA SER A 955 16.14 -16.23 12.55
C SER A 955 14.81 -16.99 12.59
N ALA A 956 13.84 -16.71 11.70
CA ALA A 956 12.53 -17.36 11.69
C ALA A 956 12.51 -18.71 10.96
N THR A 957 13.37 -18.90 9.95
CA THR A 957 13.53 -20.19 9.23
C THR A 957 14.60 -21.12 9.82
N LEU A 958 15.29 -20.71 10.87
CA LEU A 958 16.32 -21.49 11.58
C LEU A 958 15.79 -22.16 12.86
N ILE A 959 14.47 -22.31 12.97
CA ILE A 959 13.82 -23.02 14.06
C ILE A 959 13.04 -24.20 13.48
N TYR A 960 13.26 -25.37 14.09
CA TYR A 960 12.68 -26.70 13.88
C TYR A 960 13.49 -27.70 13.04
N GLY A 961 14.48 -28.30 13.71
CA GLY A 961 15.13 -29.54 13.29
C GLY A 961 16.45 -29.86 14.00
N ASN A 962 16.50 -29.88 15.34
CA ASN A 962 17.60 -30.39 16.17
C ASN A 962 18.93 -29.60 16.28
N VAL A 963 18.91 -28.30 16.56
CA VAL A 963 20.11 -27.64 17.13
C VAL A 963 19.73 -26.84 18.38
N LYS A 964 20.10 -27.36 19.55
CA LYS A 964 20.01 -26.66 20.84
C LYS A 964 21.16 -25.66 20.91
N LYS A 965 20.85 -24.42 21.30
CA LYS A 965 21.81 -23.38 21.63
C LYS A 965 22.45 -23.71 22.98
N THR A 966 23.51 -24.49 22.99
CA THR A 966 24.43 -24.60 24.12
C THR A 966 25.84 -24.64 23.57
N ASP A 967 26.54 -23.54 23.81
CA ASP A 967 27.98 -23.36 23.67
C ASP A 967 28.45 -23.27 22.21
N ASN A 968 29.46 -22.43 21.95
CA ASN A 968 29.91 -22.05 20.61
C ASN A 968 30.01 -23.21 19.60
N SER A 969 29.83 -22.87 18.31
CA SER A 969 30.23 -23.61 17.09
C SER A 969 29.34 -24.80 16.72
N GLU A 970 28.46 -24.72 15.70
CA GLU A 970 28.77 -25.04 14.29
C GLU A 970 27.41 -25.09 13.49
N ILE A 971 27.25 -24.39 12.33
CA ILE A 971 26.02 -24.47 11.47
C ILE A 971 26.06 -25.59 10.42
N ALA A 972 25.32 -26.68 10.63
CA ALA A 972 25.32 -27.87 9.75
C ALA A 972 24.69 -27.67 8.35
N ALA A 973 23.89 -26.62 8.12
CA ALA A 973 23.23 -26.36 6.84
C ALA A 973 22.93 -24.86 6.61
N TRP A 974 23.06 -24.39 5.36
CA TRP A 974 22.66 -23.05 4.93
C TRP A 974 21.42 -23.17 4.03
N ASN A 975 20.34 -22.49 4.38
CA ASN A 975 19.04 -22.70 3.74
C ASN A 975 19.01 -22.06 2.35
N ASP A 976 18.74 -22.89 1.35
CA ASP A 976 18.39 -22.47 -0.01
C ASP A 976 16.99 -21.82 0.02
N LYS A 977 16.92 -20.53 -0.31
CA LYS A 977 15.67 -19.77 -0.39
C LYS A 977 15.08 -19.70 -1.80
N SER A 978 15.73 -20.32 -2.78
CA SER A 978 15.24 -20.37 -4.17
C SER A 978 14.21 -21.48 -4.43
N GLY A 979 14.02 -22.38 -3.46
CA GLY A 979 13.13 -23.54 -3.59
C GLY A 979 13.66 -24.62 -4.54
N LEU A 980 14.97 -24.66 -4.81
CA LEU A 980 15.63 -25.57 -5.75
C LEU A 980 16.28 -26.80 -5.09
N ASP A 981 16.10 -27.01 -3.78
CA ASP A 981 16.59 -28.15 -2.99
C ASP A 981 18.08 -28.50 -3.18
N ARG A 982 18.96 -27.48 -3.24
CA ARG A 982 20.41 -27.67 -3.39
C ARG A 982 21.13 -27.63 -2.04
N HIS A 983 21.28 -28.78 -1.38
CA HIS A 983 21.98 -28.87 -0.09
C HIS A 983 23.52 -28.75 -0.24
N ALA A 984 24.17 -27.98 0.65
CA ALA A 984 25.62 -27.90 0.79
C ALA A 984 26.14 -28.91 1.85
N LYS A 985 27.34 -29.47 1.66
CA LYS A 985 27.99 -30.39 2.62
C LYS A 985 29.45 -29.98 2.90
N SER A 986 29.91 -30.27 4.13
CA SER A 986 31.29 -30.21 4.67
C SER A 986 31.53 -29.12 5.74
N THR A 987 32.67 -29.21 6.42
CA THR A 987 32.98 -28.84 7.82
C THR A 987 32.47 -27.47 8.27
N VAL A 988 31.98 -27.48 9.51
CA VAL A 988 30.89 -26.62 9.93
C VAL A 988 31.42 -25.28 10.48
N PRO A 989 31.14 -24.12 9.85
CA PRO A 989 31.63 -22.83 10.34
C PRO A 989 30.86 -22.36 11.59
N PRO A 990 31.51 -21.68 12.56
CA PRO A 990 30.82 -21.04 13.68
C PRO A 990 29.97 -19.86 13.22
N LEU A 991 28.80 -19.71 13.85
CA LEU A 991 27.99 -18.51 13.74
C LEU A 991 28.68 -17.37 14.51
N LEU A 992 29.08 -16.32 13.79
CA LEU A 992 29.55 -15.08 14.38
C LEU A 992 28.33 -14.17 14.63
N ALA A 993 28.02 -13.94 15.90
CA ALA A 993 27.08 -12.91 16.30
C ALA A 993 27.78 -11.54 16.34
N ALA A 994 27.03 -10.49 15.99
CA ALA A 994 27.39 -9.07 15.94
C ALA A 994 27.91 -8.56 14.58
N THR A 995 26.96 -8.10 13.76
CA THR A 995 27.17 -7.01 12.80
C THR A 995 26.39 -5.77 13.26
N PRO A 996 26.79 -4.54 12.85
CA PRO A 996 25.96 -3.35 13.04
C PRO A 996 24.61 -3.57 12.35
N GLY A 997 23.52 -3.65 13.12
CA GLY A 997 22.17 -3.97 12.62
C GLY A 997 21.62 -5.35 13.00
N GLY A 998 22.33 -6.13 13.82
CA GLY A 998 21.77 -7.34 14.46
C GLY A 998 21.71 -8.60 13.59
N LYS A 999 22.27 -8.58 12.37
CA LYS A 999 22.31 -9.73 11.46
C LYS A 999 23.49 -10.64 11.73
N ALA A 1000 23.30 -11.95 11.60
CA ALA A 1000 24.32 -12.94 11.88
C ALA A 1000 25.16 -13.28 10.63
N SER A 1001 26.40 -13.75 10.82
CA SER A 1001 27.32 -14.11 9.72
C SER A 1001 28.09 -15.39 10.03
N LEU A 1002 28.61 -16.04 8.99
CA LEU A 1002 29.44 -17.24 9.11
C LEU A 1002 30.91 -16.88 9.18
N GLY A 1003 31.60 -17.28 10.25
CA GLY A 1003 33.05 -17.16 10.37
C GLY A 1003 33.74 -18.42 9.87
N PHE A 1004 34.79 -18.28 9.07
CA PHE A 1004 35.62 -19.42 8.69
C PHE A 1004 36.93 -19.38 9.48
N SER A 1005 37.27 -20.48 10.16
CA SER A 1005 38.58 -20.69 10.79
C SER A 1005 39.38 -21.77 10.05
N VAL A 1006 40.51 -22.19 10.63
CA VAL A 1006 41.40 -23.22 10.04
C VAL A 1006 40.60 -24.48 9.65
N ASP A 1007 40.82 -24.98 8.43
CA ASP A 1007 40.24 -26.21 7.86
C ASP A 1007 38.70 -26.29 7.72
N GLN A 1008 38.00 -25.17 7.88
CA GLN A 1008 36.57 -25.08 7.61
C GLN A 1008 36.30 -24.75 6.14
N ARG A 1009 35.39 -25.51 5.53
CA ARG A 1009 34.95 -25.29 4.15
C ARG A 1009 33.51 -25.72 3.95
N MET A 1010 32.80 -24.97 3.11
CA MET A 1010 31.45 -25.29 2.69
C MET A 1010 31.44 -25.54 1.19
N THR A 1011 30.92 -26.70 0.77
CA THR A 1011 30.84 -27.07 -0.65
C THR A 1011 29.38 -27.16 -1.08
N VAL A 1012 29.04 -26.51 -2.18
CA VAL A 1012 27.73 -26.65 -2.82
C VAL A 1012 27.71 -28.01 -3.53
N ALA A 1013 26.88 -28.94 -3.07
CA ALA A 1013 27.03 -30.37 -3.40
C ALA A 1013 26.45 -30.78 -4.76
N THR A 1014 25.78 -29.88 -5.48
CA THR A 1014 25.22 -30.15 -6.83
C THR A 1014 26.01 -29.38 -7.90
N PRO A 1015 26.48 -30.06 -8.97
CA PRO A 1015 27.19 -29.40 -10.06
C PRO A 1015 26.32 -28.33 -10.73
N LEU A 1016 26.79 -27.09 -10.75
CA LEU A 1016 26.31 -26.08 -11.69
C LEU A 1016 26.72 -26.56 -13.09
N ALA A 1017 25.76 -26.74 -14.00
CA ALA A 1017 26.00 -27.39 -15.29
C ALA A 1017 27.20 -26.77 -16.05
N ALA A 1018 28.14 -27.62 -16.49
CA ALA A 1018 29.47 -27.28 -17.01
C ALA A 1018 29.54 -26.47 -18.34
N THR A 1019 28.44 -25.82 -18.76
CA THR A 1019 28.31 -25.13 -20.05
C THR A 1019 27.89 -23.66 -19.98
N THR A 1020 27.60 -23.11 -18.79
CA THR A 1020 26.99 -21.79 -18.67
C THR A 1020 27.93 -20.74 -18.10
N GLN A 1021 27.87 -19.52 -18.63
CA GLN A 1021 28.36 -18.34 -17.94
C GLN A 1021 27.66 -18.26 -16.57
N MET A 1022 28.28 -17.73 -15.52
CA MET A 1022 27.67 -17.62 -14.20
C MET A 1022 27.88 -16.23 -13.62
N SER A 1023 26.93 -15.77 -12.82
CA SER A 1023 27.09 -14.56 -12.01
C SER A 1023 27.00 -14.90 -10.53
N VAL A 1024 27.91 -14.34 -9.73
CA VAL A 1024 27.97 -14.59 -8.29
C VAL A 1024 28.01 -13.26 -7.57
N PHE A 1025 27.18 -13.11 -6.54
CA PHE A 1025 27.18 -11.96 -5.66
C PHE A 1025 27.31 -12.41 -4.21
N ALA A 1026 28.24 -11.82 -3.47
CA ALA A 1026 28.46 -12.17 -2.07
C ALA A 1026 28.62 -10.93 -1.20
N VAL A 1027 28.02 -10.95 -0.01
CA VAL A 1027 28.27 -9.97 1.05
C VAL A 1027 29.28 -10.56 2.02
N PHE A 1028 30.47 -9.94 2.10
CA PHE A 1028 31.60 -10.48 2.87
C PHE A 1028 32.35 -9.39 3.63
N LYS A 1029 33.10 -9.79 4.67
CA LYS A 1029 34.00 -8.95 5.46
C LYS A 1029 35.27 -9.74 5.78
N ALA A 1030 36.45 -9.18 5.53
CA ALA A 1030 37.72 -9.82 5.89
C ALA A 1030 38.37 -9.17 7.10
N SER A 1031 39.05 -9.97 7.92
CA SER A 1031 39.79 -9.49 9.10
C SER A 1031 41.16 -8.88 8.72
N PRO A 1032 41.71 -7.94 9.51
CA PRO A 1032 43.07 -7.42 9.31
C PRO A 1032 44.10 -8.53 9.51
N GLY A 1033 45.15 -8.55 8.68
CA GLY A 1033 46.21 -9.57 8.76
C GLY A 1033 45.81 -10.96 8.26
N ALA A 1034 44.74 -11.08 7.47
CA ALA A 1034 44.35 -12.35 6.87
C ALA A 1034 45.47 -12.91 5.96
N SER A 1035 45.80 -14.20 6.16
CA SER A 1035 46.77 -14.95 5.37
C SER A 1035 46.26 -15.24 3.95
N PRO A 1036 47.16 -15.56 2.98
CA PRO A 1036 46.81 -16.08 1.65
C PRO A 1036 45.80 -17.24 1.70
N GLY A 1037 44.51 -17.02 1.44
CA GLY A 1037 43.49 -18.08 1.53
C GLY A 1037 42.28 -17.85 0.61
N ARG A 1038 41.50 -18.88 0.27
CA ARG A 1038 40.47 -18.83 -0.80
C ARG A 1038 39.03 -18.47 -0.37
N LEU A 1039 38.59 -17.22 -0.53
CA LEU A 1039 37.26 -16.79 -0.08
C LEU A 1039 36.10 -17.49 -0.82
N ALA A 1040 36.24 -17.68 -2.13
CA ALA A 1040 35.28 -18.35 -3.00
C ALA A 1040 36.00 -18.92 -4.23
N GLY A 1041 35.55 -20.05 -4.76
CA GLY A 1041 36.16 -20.61 -5.97
C GLY A 1041 35.41 -21.76 -6.60
N VAL A 1042 35.71 -21.97 -7.88
CA VAL A 1042 35.33 -23.16 -8.65
C VAL A 1042 36.62 -23.95 -8.87
N THR A 1043 36.60 -25.29 -8.84
CA THR A 1043 37.84 -26.08 -8.96
C THR A 1043 38.68 -25.63 -10.18
N GLY A 1044 39.96 -25.29 -10.00
CA GLY A 1044 40.83 -24.74 -11.06
C GLY A 1044 40.97 -23.21 -11.12
N GLY A 1045 40.02 -22.44 -10.57
CA GLY A 1045 40.09 -20.97 -10.44
C GLY A 1045 39.49 -20.48 -9.12
N ALA A 1046 40.29 -19.80 -8.29
CA ALA A 1046 39.85 -19.37 -6.95
C ALA A 1046 40.18 -17.89 -6.69
N PHE A 1047 39.35 -17.23 -5.89
CA PHE A 1047 39.67 -15.93 -5.32
C PHE A 1047 40.46 -16.15 -4.04
N ALA A 1048 41.75 -15.83 -4.09
CA ALA A 1048 42.61 -15.85 -2.92
C ALA A 1048 42.72 -14.44 -2.34
N LEU A 1049 42.53 -14.34 -1.04
CA LEU A 1049 42.80 -13.15 -0.29
C LEU A 1049 44.27 -13.14 0.10
N GLU A 1050 45.05 -12.19 -0.39
CA GLU A 1050 46.46 -12.01 0.01
C GLU A 1050 46.65 -10.65 0.68
N ALA A 1051 47.56 -10.56 1.64
CA ALA A 1051 48.01 -9.25 2.12
C ALA A 1051 48.71 -8.51 0.96
N ALA A 1052 48.39 -7.22 0.75
CA ALA A 1052 49.02 -6.40 -0.30
C ALA A 1052 50.55 -6.32 -0.18
N SER A 1053 51.10 -6.64 0.99
CA SER A 1053 52.53 -6.81 1.27
C SER A 1053 52.73 -7.93 2.30
N ALA A 1054 53.72 -8.80 2.07
CA ALA A 1054 53.98 -9.98 2.88
C ALA A 1054 54.54 -9.70 4.30
N THR A 1055 54.75 -8.43 4.66
CA THR A 1055 55.53 -8.06 5.86
C THR A 1055 54.98 -6.90 6.70
N CYS A 1056 53.71 -6.47 6.54
CA CYS A 1056 53.16 -5.39 7.36
C CYS A 1056 51.87 -5.73 8.11
N ASP A 1057 51.90 -5.58 9.43
CA ASP A 1057 50.71 -5.41 10.27
C ASP A 1057 50.00 -4.10 9.88
N GLY A 1058 48.70 -4.18 9.58
CA GLY A 1058 47.85 -3.00 9.28
C GLY A 1058 47.70 -2.62 7.80
N CYS A 1059 48.27 -3.38 6.87
CA CYS A 1059 48.08 -3.14 5.44
C CYS A 1059 46.71 -3.61 4.93
N ALA A 1060 46.16 -2.91 3.94
CA ALA A 1060 44.89 -3.27 3.31
C ALA A 1060 45.01 -4.64 2.62
N PRO A 1061 44.09 -5.58 2.90
CA PRO A 1061 44.06 -6.86 2.23
C PRO A 1061 43.67 -6.67 0.75
N GLU A 1062 44.20 -7.54 -0.12
CA GLU A 1062 43.99 -7.51 -1.56
C GLU A 1062 43.33 -8.81 -2.01
N LEU A 1063 42.16 -8.70 -2.64
CA LEU A 1063 41.47 -9.85 -3.21
C LEU A 1063 42.04 -10.11 -4.58
N ARG A 1064 42.63 -11.30 -4.76
CA ARG A 1064 43.27 -11.72 -6.00
C ARG A 1064 42.49 -12.86 -6.63
N TRP A 1065 42.28 -12.80 -7.94
CA TRP A 1065 41.85 -13.97 -8.69
C TRP A 1065 43.08 -14.79 -9.07
N MET A 1066 43.06 -16.07 -8.68
CA MET A 1066 44.12 -17.03 -8.92
C MET A 1066 43.65 -18.17 -9.82
N VAL A 1067 44.48 -18.43 -10.82
CA VAL A 1067 44.28 -19.41 -11.88
C VAL A 1067 45.39 -20.43 -11.80
N GLY A 1068 45.10 -21.68 -11.42
CA GLY A 1068 46.15 -22.69 -11.30
C GLY A 1068 47.37 -22.26 -10.46
N GLY A 1069 47.14 -21.43 -9.42
CA GLY A 1069 48.19 -20.86 -8.55
C GLY A 1069 48.90 -19.61 -9.11
N LYS A 1070 48.46 -19.06 -10.25
CA LYS A 1070 49.00 -17.83 -10.86
C LYS A 1070 48.05 -16.64 -10.72
N LYS A 1071 48.60 -15.46 -10.45
CA LYS A 1071 47.88 -14.19 -10.23
C LYS A 1071 47.32 -13.65 -11.54
N ALA A 1072 46.01 -13.44 -11.62
CA ALA A 1072 45.32 -12.92 -12.81
C ALA A 1072 44.88 -11.46 -12.61
N VAL A 1073 44.06 -11.17 -11.59
CA VAL A 1073 43.53 -9.82 -11.29
C VAL A 1073 43.63 -9.57 -9.80
N ALA A 1074 43.82 -8.31 -9.38
CA ALA A 1074 43.87 -7.95 -7.97
C ALA A 1074 43.07 -6.66 -7.68
N ALA A 1075 42.36 -6.64 -6.56
CA ALA A 1075 41.58 -5.50 -6.11
C ALA A 1075 41.82 -5.28 -4.60
N THR A 1076 42.24 -4.09 -4.21
CA THR A 1076 42.47 -3.72 -2.81
C THR A 1076 41.15 -3.33 -2.15
N PHE A 1077 40.97 -3.68 -0.88
CA PHE A 1077 39.75 -3.31 -0.17
C PHE A 1077 40.01 -2.94 1.30
N ALA A 1078 39.00 -2.33 1.93
CA ALA A 1078 39.10 -1.90 3.32
C ALA A 1078 38.91 -3.10 4.25
N ALA A 1079 39.95 -3.44 5.03
CA ALA A 1079 39.85 -4.41 6.11
C ALA A 1079 38.71 -4.04 7.07
N ASP A 1080 38.08 -5.05 7.68
CA ASP A 1080 37.02 -4.92 8.68
C ASP A 1080 35.74 -4.19 8.26
N LYS A 1081 35.58 -3.87 6.97
CA LYS A 1081 34.31 -3.37 6.42
C LYS A 1081 33.61 -4.48 5.65
N TRP A 1082 32.29 -4.49 5.76
CA TRP A 1082 31.47 -5.33 4.90
C TRP A 1082 31.45 -4.75 3.48
N GLN A 1083 31.44 -5.63 2.48
CA GLN A 1083 31.44 -5.25 1.08
C GLN A 1083 30.62 -6.22 0.23
N VAL A 1084 30.13 -5.72 -0.90
CA VAL A 1084 29.52 -6.55 -1.95
C VAL A 1084 30.57 -6.88 -3.01
N LEU A 1085 30.72 -8.18 -3.25
CA LEU A 1085 31.47 -8.77 -4.35
C LEU A 1085 30.52 -9.08 -5.50
N SER A 1086 30.83 -8.64 -6.71
CA SER A 1086 30.12 -9.03 -7.93
C SER A 1086 31.09 -9.67 -8.92
N LEU A 1087 30.74 -10.86 -9.39
CA LEU A 1087 31.53 -11.66 -10.32
C LEU A 1087 30.69 -12.11 -11.51
N VAL A 1088 31.25 -12.02 -12.70
CA VAL A 1088 30.78 -12.76 -13.87
C VAL A 1088 31.90 -13.64 -14.39
N HIS A 1089 31.62 -14.91 -14.61
CA HIS A 1089 32.58 -15.91 -15.08
C HIS A 1089 32.04 -16.61 -16.32
N ASP A 1090 32.84 -16.68 -17.36
CA ASP A 1090 32.66 -17.58 -18.50
C ASP A 1090 33.89 -18.50 -18.65
N LYS A 1091 33.86 -19.48 -19.58
CA LYS A 1091 34.98 -20.43 -19.74
C LYS A 1091 36.33 -19.77 -20.09
N VAL A 1092 36.35 -18.48 -20.44
CA VAL A 1092 37.48 -17.76 -21.01
C VAL A 1092 37.86 -16.53 -20.17
N ASN A 1093 36.90 -15.81 -19.62
CA ASN A 1093 37.04 -14.52 -18.95
C ASN A 1093 36.32 -14.50 -17.59
N ALA A 1094 36.92 -13.80 -16.63
CA ALA A 1094 36.25 -13.39 -15.40
C ALA A 1094 36.33 -11.87 -15.27
N ALA A 1095 35.23 -11.26 -14.81
CA ALA A 1095 35.16 -9.84 -14.48
C ALA A 1095 34.80 -9.68 -13.00
N LEU A 1096 35.67 -9.00 -12.26
CA LEU A 1096 35.56 -8.80 -10.81
C LEU A 1096 35.25 -7.33 -10.50
N ALA A 1097 34.21 -7.08 -9.69
CA ALA A 1097 33.87 -5.76 -9.18
C ALA A 1097 33.64 -5.80 -7.66
N ILE A 1098 34.13 -4.78 -6.97
CA ILE A 1098 33.95 -4.54 -5.53
C ILE A 1098 33.49 -3.10 -5.36
N GLY A 1099 32.43 -2.84 -4.60
CA GLY A 1099 32.11 -1.46 -4.22
C GLY A 1099 31.28 -0.63 -5.22
N GLY A 1100 30.62 -1.24 -6.21
CA GLY A 1100 29.61 -0.54 -7.04
C GLY A 1100 30.15 0.26 -8.23
N ASN A 1101 31.46 0.31 -8.45
CA ASN A 1101 32.05 0.82 -9.69
C ASN A 1101 32.84 -0.30 -10.37
N ALA A 1102 32.36 -0.81 -11.50
CA ALA A 1102 33.14 -1.70 -12.34
C ALA A 1102 34.15 -0.87 -13.15
N PRO A 1103 35.48 -1.02 -12.96
CA PRO A 1103 36.44 -0.53 -13.95
C PRO A 1103 36.39 -1.48 -15.16
N ALA A 1104 36.32 -0.93 -16.36
CA ALA A 1104 36.28 -1.68 -17.61
C ALA A 1104 37.57 -2.48 -17.95
N SER A 1105 38.54 -2.61 -17.04
CA SER A 1105 39.93 -2.94 -17.39
C SER A 1105 40.58 -4.04 -16.57
N ALA A 1106 39.86 -5.10 -16.21
CA ALA A 1106 40.50 -6.32 -15.70
C ALA A 1106 39.84 -7.58 -16.27
N VAL A 1107 39.77 -7.67 -17.60
CA VAL A 1107 39.49 -8.93 -18.30
C VAL A 1107 40.78 -9.73 -18.34
N VAL A 1108 40.81 -10.88 -17.67
CA VAL A 1108 41.96 -11.79 -17.78
C VAL A 1108 41.53 -13.09 -18.42
N SER A 1109 42.14 -13.36 -19.57
CA SER A 1109 41.95 -14.57 -20.35
C SER A 1109 42.87 -15.68 -19.85
N ALA A 1110 42.27 -16.75 -19.32
CA ALA A 1110 42.74 -18.14 -19.28
C ALA A 1110 42.32 -18.82 -17.98
N ILE A 1111 41.44 -19.84 -18.02
CA ILE A 1111 41.68 -21.21 -17.50
C ILE A 1111 40.83 -22.19 -18.32
N ALA A 1112 41.47 -23.25 -18.80
CA ALA A 1112 40.81 -24.49 -19.19
C ALA A 1112 40.70 -25.42 -17.97
N GLY A 1113 39.47 -25.80 -17.59
CA GLY A 1113 39.25 -26.78 -16.53
C GLY A 1113 37.77 -27.07 -16.29
N ASN A 1114 37.39 -28.35 -16.40
CA ASN A 1114 36.05 -28.83 -16.08
C ASN A 1114 35.92 -28.93 -14.56
N ALA A 1115 35.17 -28.04 -13.93
CA ALA A 1115 35.03 -28.02 -12.48
C ALA A 1115 33.58 -27.90 -12.03
N GLU A 1116 33.24 -28.80 -11.10
CA GLU A 1116 31.88 -29.27 -10.82
C GLU A 1116 31.39 -28.88 -9.41
N THR A 1117 32.14 -28.07 -8.66
CA THR A 1117 31.82 -27.71 -7.27
C THR A 1117 32.26 -26.30 -6.93
N PHE A 1118 31.38 -25.55 -6.25
CA PHE A 1118 31.67 -24.24 -5.68
C PHE A 1118 32.03 -24.40 -4.20
N VAL A 1119 33.14 -23.78 -3.78
CA VAL A 1119 33.70 -23.91 -2.43
C VAL A 1119 33.85 -22.54 -1.77
N LEU A 1120 33.41 -22.42 -0.52
CA LEU A 1120 33.69 -21.32 0.40
C LEU A 1120 34.61 -21.81 1.51
N GLY A 1121 35.67 -21.07 1.86
CA GLY A 1121 36.62 -21.46 2.90
C GLY A 1121 37.90 -22.13 2.36
N ASN A 1122 38.59 -22.93 3.18
CA ASN A 1122 39.93 -23.45 2.84
C ASN A 1122 39.91 -24.45 1.65
N SER A 1123 40.92 -24.44 0.77
CA SER A 1123 41.05 -25.44 -0.31
C SER A 1123 41.47 -26.82 0.20
N SER A 1124 41.17 -27.85 -0.60
CA SER A 1124 41.58 -29.24 -0.39
C SER A 1124 43.10 -29.48 -0.32
N ASP A 1125 43.93 -28.46 -0.57
CA ASP A 1125 45.39 -28.53 -0.57
C ASP A 1125 46.05 -28.04 0.74
N GLY A 1126 45.27 -27.62 1.74
CA GLY A 1126 45.78 -27.19 3.05
C GLY A 1126 46.51 -25.83 3.05
N SER A 1127 46.36 -25.04 1.98
CA SER A 1127 47.04 -23.74 1.87
C SER A 1127 46.26 -22.61 2.58
N ALA A 1128 46.71 -22.35 3.81
CA ALA A 1128 46.48 -21.17 4.66
C ALA A 1128 45.02 -20.72 4.98
N PRO A 1129 44.71 -20.45 6.26
CA PRO A 1129 43.36 -20.10 6.71
C PRO A 1129 42.93 -18.71 6.24
N ILE A 1130 41.65 -18.56 5.93
CA ILE A 1130 41.03 -17.27 5.68
C ILE A 1130 40.35 -16.83 6.96
N ASN A 1131 40.79 -15.72 7.54
CA ASN A 1131 40.04 -15.07 8.62
C ASN A 1131 39.04 -14.09 8.00
N GLY A 1132 37.78 -14.51 7.86
CA GLY A 1132 36.72 -13.68 7.26
C GLY A 1132 35.31 -14.19 7.53
N ALA A 1133 34.33 -13.31 7.30
CA ALA A 1133 32.91 -13.55 7.52
C ALA A 1133 32.09 -13.40 6.23
N VAL A 1134 31.11 -14.29 6.01
CA VAL A 1134 30.16 -14.23 4.89
C VAL A 1134 28.73 -14.12 5.43
N ALA A 1135 27.95 -13.22 4.84
CA ALA A 1135 26.61 -12.84 5.28
C ALA A 1135 25.51 -13.31 4.31
N GLU A 1136 25.74 -13.19 3.00
CA GLU A 1136 24.78 -13.55 1.95
C GLU A 1136 25.49 -13.98 0.66
N LEU A 1137 24.91 -14.92 -0.09
CA LEU A 1137 25.41 -15.37 -1.40
C LEU A 1137 24.26 -15.62 -2.38
N ARG A 1138 24.38 -15.07 -3.58
CA ARG A 1138 23.51 -15.33 -4.73
C ARG A 1138 24.33 -15.92 -5.88
N ILE A 1139 23.87 -17.03 -6.45
CA ILE A 1139 24.53 -17.72 -7.56
C ILE A 1139 23.54 -17.85 -8.71
N PHE A 1140 23.87 -17.28 -9.87
CA PHE A 1140 23.09 -17.39 -11.09
C PHE A 1140 23.75 -18.39 -12.03
N GLY A 1141 22.99 -19.40 -12.47
CA GLY A 1141 23.44 -20.39 -13.45
C GLY A 1141 23.50 -19.87 -14.90
N HIS A 1142 23.55 -18.56 -15.10
CA HIS A 1142 23.76 -17.85 -16.37
C HIS A 1142 24.45 -16.49 -16.08
N ALA A 1143 24.98 -15.81 -17.10
CA ALA A 1143 25.44 -14.42 -16.95
C ALA A 1143 24.25 -13.47 -16.84
N VAL A 1144 24.27 -12.63 -15.80
CA VAL A 1144 23.30 -11.57 -15.59
C VAL A 1144 23.76 -10.31 -16.32
N SER A 1145 22.82 -9.56 -16.90
CA SER A 1145 23.12 -8.37 -17.70
C SER A 1145 23.83 -7.28 -16.87
N ALA A 1146 24.41 -6.26 -17.53
CA ALA A 1146 25.07 -5.16 -16.82
C ALA A 1146 24.11 -4.32 -15.96
N SER A 1147 22.89 -4.08 -16.42
CA SER A 1147 21.85 -3.35 -15.67
C SER A 1147 21.38 -4.12 -14.46
N ASP A 1148 21.12 -5.41 -14.62
CA ASP A 1148 20.61 -6.25 -13.52
C ASP A 1148 21.68 -6.45 -12.43
N ARG A 1149 22.96 -6.50 -12.83
CA ARG A 1149 24.08 -6.51 -11.86
C ARG A 1149 24.11 -5.27 -10.98
N ALA A 1150 23.83 -4.09 -11.53
CA ALA A 1150 23.80 -2.85 -10.75
C ALA A 1150 22.62 -2.81 -9.76
N VAL A 1151 21.46 -3.33 -10.16
CA VAL A 1151 20.27 -3.43 -9.30
C VAL A 1151 20.53 -4.40 -8.13
N ILE A 1152 21.11 -5.57 -8.40
CA ILE A 1152 21.40 -6.58 -7.37
C ILE A 1152 22.47 -6.06 -6.38
N ASP A 1153 23.51 -5.37 -6.86
CA ASP A 1153 24.52 -4.76 -5.99
C ASP A 1153 23.90 -3.69 -5.08
N ALA A 1154 23.03 -2.82 -5.61
CA ALA A 1154 22.33 -1.81 -4.83
C ALA A 1154 21.42 -2.43 -3.75
N GLU A 1155 20.67 -3.48 -4.10
CA GLU A 1155 19.79 -4.20 -3.17
C GLU A 1155 20.57 -4.80 -1.99
N LEU A 1156 21.69 -5.48 -2.28
CA LEU A 1156 22.53 -6.09 -1.24
C LEU A 1156 23.17 -5.04 -0.32
N ARG A 1157 23.57 -3.88 -0.87
CA ARG A 1157 24.10 -2.75 -0.08
C ARG A 1157 23.05 -2.17 0.87
N VAL A 1158 21.85 -1.91 0.36
CA VAL A 1158 20.73 -1.41 1.17
C VAL A 1158 20.38 -2.40 2.27
N LYS A 1159 20.31 -3.70 1.93
CA LYS A 1159 19.96 -4.74 2.88
C LYS A 1159 20.98 -4.86 4.02
N TRP A 1160 22.28 -4.69 3.76
CA TRP A 1160 23.33 -4.88 4.76
C TRP A 1160 23.94 -3.56 5.30
N GLY A 1161 23.44 -2.40 4.87
CA GLY A 1161 23.89 -1.08 5.34
C GLY A 1161 25.34 -0.77 4.94
N LEU A 1162 25.74 -1.12 3.71
CA LEU A 1162 27.13 -1.12 3.19
C LEU A 1162 27.55 0.15 2.47
#